data_AF-A0A7D9JNV7-F1
#
_entry.id   AF-A0A7D9JNV7-F1
#
_cell.length_a   1.000
_cell.length_b   1.000
_cell.length_c   1.000
_cell.angle_alpha   90.00
_cell.angle_beta   90.00
_cell.angle_gamma   90.00
#
_symmetry.space_group_name_H-M   'P 1'
#
loop_
_entity.id
_entity.type
_entity.pdbx_description
1 polymer ?
#
loop_
_entity_poly.entity_id
_entity_poly.type
_entity_poly.pdbx_seq_one_letter_code
_entity_poly.pdbx_strand_id
1 'polypeptide(L)'
;MSAIEKIEFSSELLKKGNKATLDKKLDQTLRAVCGLLNANGGRVILFTEDGCYSEGFVDDITRRIEQKLSPFWDITVTRKVTNRELHFCVEASRSSCQPYTLNYNLYHTSETEVRKVLPSTPRERVIDLVQRTSRKRKLHEHYKFGNHCRKFTYGKTVSLRESKNTQLKKLTDKKSGKNDLASRITNKANKLICYVSGFANGEGGNIYYGITEKDGSNIVEGQIVDDRDEIIREVDKTIRKMTWPVGDPQRGKHWEIFFEPVAGVEESESKFVIIISVAPSPKAVFAEVPESYKMVGGKATKLGYTEWKKTLLQHQISYKSKETVVFEQPSVIRCSWSSSSAKLEYARISHKLVQLRNDGDRSKFTKYVEEQKHVSLNARIICQQQEAGYLLRESNVKKADELLKENRSLLMKSKDAPIFELTWLYWEITAKYSQPGDLEEREELFTGAMQKAQLVSEFLIGSWVLVQKTRTLEAQIGEGDETQDKELISKCKANYLEVLRQVAVLEESSAVVALKQRMHTSLARMYLGCYRCRGKMTRKLDCTVADREEAQRMLEIVDRSHNKGWPRRQLCNCEWYLLRSEQDIRNWSEYGNDQYLESAYGNSMEAFKIAKMLNFKHFTEYAEEQLSYLKGKLGE
;
A
#
# COMPACT_ATOMS: atom_id res chain seq x y z
N MET A 1 -14.69 10.37 -24.37
CA MET A 1 -14.13 9.13 -24.93
C MET A 1 -12.97 8.68 -24.05
N SER A 2 -12.98 7.45 -23.55
CA SER A 2 -11.85 6.89 -22.77
C SER A 2 -10.65 6.68 -23.69
N ALA A 3 -9.46 7.13 -23.30
CA ALA A 3 -8.24 6.91 -24.09
C ALA A 3 -7.90 5.40 -24.15
N ILE A 4 -7.42 4.93 -25.31
CA ILE A 4 -7.07 3.53 -25.55
C ILE A 4 -5.69 3.47 -26.21
N GLU A 5 -4.81 2.60 -25.69
CA GLU A 5 -3.55 2.24 -26.34
C GLU A 5 -3.48 0.72 -26.55
N LYS A 6 -3.15 0.29 -27.76
CA LYS A 6 -2.99 -1.13 -28.12
C LYS A 6 -1.50 -1.49 -28.22
N ILE A 7 -1.09 -2.58 -27.57
CA ILE A 7 0.29 -3.06 -27.53
C ILE A 7 0.34 -4.53 -27.93
N GLU A 8 1.11 -4.81 -28.98
CA GLU A 8 1.31 -6.16 -29.49
C GLU A 8 2.45 -6.89 -28.76
N PHE A 9 2.21 -8.15 -28.39
CA PHE A 9 3.20 -9.11 -27.93
C PHE A 9 3.34 -10.21 -28.98
N SER A 10 4.55 -10.46 -29.48
CA SER A 10 4.73 -11.55 -30.46
C SER A 10 4.60 -12.92 -29.78
N SER A 11 4.03 -13.87 -30.52
CA SER A 11 3.84 -15.26 -30.07
C SER A 11 5.16 -15.99 -29.76
N GLU A 12 6.25 -15.63 -30.46
CA GLU A 12 7.59 -16.17 -30.20
C GLU A 12 8.17 -15.73 -28.85
N LEU A 13 7.79 -14.54 -28.36
CA LEU A 13 8.21 -14.04 -27.04
C LEU A 13 7.62 -14.84 -25.90
N LEU A 14 6.42 -15.39 -26.11
CA LEU A 14 5.72 -16.26 -25.17
C LEU A 14 6.38 -17.64 -25.06
N LYS A 15 7.03 -18.10 -26.14
CA LYS A 15 7.58 -19.46 -26.25
C LYS A 15 9.06 -19.56 -25.89
N LYS A 16 9.88 -18.55 -26.18
CA LYS A 16 11.35 -18.63 -26.07
C LYS A 16 11.96 -17.94 -24.85
N GLY A 17 11.17 -17.36 -23.94
CA GLY A 17 11.69 -16.82 -22.67
C GLY A 17 12.72 -15.68 -22.82
N ASN A 18 12.66 -14.89 -23.90
CA ASN A 18 13.58 -13.77 -24.10
C ASN A 18 13.23 -12.60 -23.17
N LYS A 19 13.76 -12.66 -21.94
CA LYS A 19 13.53 -11.70 -20.85
C LYS A 19 13.72 -10.24 -21.26
N ALA A 20 14.74 -9.94 -22.07
CA ALA A 20 15.05 -8.57 -22.47
C ALA A 20 13.96 -7.93 -23.34
N THR A 21 13.37 -8.71 -24.25
CA THR A 21 12.30 -8.20 -25.11
C THR A 21 10.97 -8.10 -24.36
N LEU A 22 10.71 -9.03 -23.43
CA LEU A 22 9.57 -8.93 -22.51
C LEU A 22 9.65 -7.68 -21.64
N ASP A 23 10.82 -7.40 -21.05
CA ASP A 23 11.04 -6.22 -20.21
C ASP A 23 10.84 -4.92 -21.03
N LYS A 24 11.25 -4.89 -22.30
CA LYS A 24 11.00 -3.76 -23.22
C LYS A 24 9.50 -3.52 -23.47
N LYS A 25 8.72 -4.57 -23.65
CA LYS A 25 7.25 -4.49 -23.86
C LYS A 25 6.52 -4.12 -22.57
N LEU A 26 7.00 -4.61 -21.43
CA LEU A 26 6.51 -4.19 -20.13
C LEU A 26 6.76 -2.69 -19.91
N ASP A 27 7.95 -2.21 -20.20
CA ASP A 27 8.26 -0.78 -20.13
C ASP A 27 7.33 0.02 -21.04
N GLN A 28 7.10 -0.40 -22.29
CA GLN A 28 6.13 0.23 -23.18
C GLN A 28 4.72 0.29 -22.55
N THR A 29 4.30 -0.80 -21.92
CA THR A 29 3.00 -0.89 -21.23
C THR A 29 2.92 0.09 -20.07
N LEU A 30 3.97 0.21 -19.25
CA LEU A 30 4.01 1.16 -18.14
C LEU A 30 3.98 2.62 -18.61
N ARG A 31 4.59 2.92 -19.76
CA ARG A 31 4.51 4.25 -20.39
C ARG A 31 3.08 4.58 -20.81
N ALA A 32 2.40 3.62 -21.46
CA ALA A 32 0.99 3.73 -21.81
C ALA A 32 0.12 3.99 -20.58
N VAL A 33 0.29 3.17 -19.54
CA VAL A 33 -0.44 3.32 -18.27
C VAL A 33 -0.20 4.72 -17.66
N CYS A 34 1.05 5.17 -17.56
CA CYS A 34 1.38 6.50 -17.06
C CYS A 34 0.71 7.61 -17.89
N GLY A 35 0.72 7.49 -19.21
CA GLY A 35 0.04 8.40 -20.12
C GLY A 35 -1.46 8.47 -19.87
N LEU A 36 -2.12 7.32 -19.78
CA LEU A 36 -3.56 7.20 -19.53
C LEU A 36 -3.95 7.79 -18.18
N LEU A 37 -3.18 7.51 -17.13
CA LEU A 37 -3.42 8.06 -15.78
C LEU A 37 -3.34 9.59 -15.77
N ASN A 38 -2.36 10.16 -16.46
CA ASN A 38 -2.26 11.61 -16.67
C ASN A 38 -3.34 12.19 -17.60
N ALA A 39 -4.19 11.34 -18.18
CA ALA A 39 -5.34 11.69 -19.00
C ALA A 39 -6.69 11.30 -18.37
N ASN A 40 -6.75 11.15 -17.04
CA ASN A 40 -7.92 10.72 -16.25
C ASN A 40 -8.32 9.24 -16.43
N GLY A 41 -7.38 8.38 -16.80
CA GLY A 41 -7.57 6.95 -16.98
C GLY A 41 -7.87 6.53 -18.42
N GLY A 42 -8.13 5.24 -18.60
CA GLY A 42 -8.44 4.64 -19.89
C GLY A 42 -8.12 3.15 -19.94
N ARG A 43 -7.83 2.64 -21.13
CA ARG A 43 -7.61 1.20 -21.35
C ARG A 43 -6.32 0.93 -22.11
N VAL A 44 -5.49 0.04 -21.58
CA VAL A 44 -4.43 -0.61 -22.34
C VAL A 44 -4.93 -1.97 -22.80
N ILE A 45 -4.74 -2.28 -24.08
CA ILE A 45 -5.11 -3.57 -24.67
C ILE A 45 -3.83 -4.25 -25.12
N LEU A 46 -3.49 -5.37 -24.48
CA LEU A 46 -2.41 -6.23 -24.93
C LEU A 46 -3.01 -7.29 -25.85
N PHE A 47 -2.42 -7.53 -27.00
CA PHE A 47 -2.84 -8.58 -27.94
C PHE A 47 -1.63 -9.35 -28.49
N THR A 48 -1.84 -10.59 -28.95
CA THR A 48 -0.82 -11.37 -29.65
C THR A 48 -1.30 -11.75 -31.04
N GLU A 49 -0.36 -11.96 -31.98
CA GLU A 49 -0.68 -12.34 -33.37
C GLU A 49 -1.50 -13.65 -33.45
N ASP A 50 -1.23 -14.59 -32.55
CA ASP A 50 -1.90 -15.90 -32.48
C ASP A 50 -3.15 -15.89 -31.57
N GLY A 51 -3.40 -14.79 -30.85
CA GLY A 51 -4.52 -14.65 -29.92
C GLY A 51 -4.47 -15.57 -28.70
N CYS A 52 -3.40 -16.32 -28.49
CA CYS A 52 -3.32 -17.34 -27.43
C CYS A 52 -2.39 -16.89 -26.31
N TYR A 53 -2.95 -16.61 -25.14
CA TYR A 53 -2.17 -16.42 -23.91
C TYR A 53 -2.21 -17.67 -23.05
N SER A 54 -1.06 -18.12 -22.54
CA SER A 54 -1.06 -19.06 -21.42
C SER A 54 -1.48 -18.33 -20.14
N GLU A 55 -2.24 -19.00 -19.27
CA GLU A 55 -2.71 -18.42 -18.01
C GLU A 55 -1.54 -17.91 -17.15
N GLY A 56 -0.45 -18.69 -17.07
CA GLY A 56 0.76 -18.29 -16.35
C GLY A 56 1.47 -17.05 -16.91
N PHE A 57 1.38 -16.79 -18.22
CA PHE A 57 1.93 -15.57 -18.82
C PHE A 57 1.07 -14.34 -18.49
N VAL A 58 -0.26 -14.48 -18.57
CA VAL A 58 -1.19 -13.40 -18.19
C VAL A 58 -0.95 -12.99 -16.75
N ASP A 59 -0.82 -13.97 -15.85
CA ASP A 59 -0.56 -13.73 -14.44
C ASP A 59 0.82 -13.10 -14.20
N ASP A 60 1.87 -13.54 -14.90
CA ASP A 60 3.20 -12.93 -14.78
C ASP A 60 3.22 -11.47 -15.24
N ILE A 61 2.65 -11.16 -16.41
CA ILE A 61 2.58 -9.78 -16.90
C ILE A 61 1.73 -8.91 -15.98
N THR A 62 0.55 -9.39 -15.60
CA THR A 62 -0.35 -8.68 -14.68
C THR A 62 0.38 -8.34 -13.39
N ARG A 63 1.02 -9.34 -12.77
CA ARG A 63 1.81 -9.17 -11.56
C ARG A 63 2.93 -8.15 -11.73
N ARG A 64 3.68 -8.19 -12.84
CA ARG A 64 4.76 -7.23 -13.09
C ARG A 64 4.27 -5.80 -13.28
N ILE A 65 3.15 -5.61 -13.99
CA ILE A 65 2.51 -4.30 -14.15
C ILE A 65 2.06 -3.79 -12.78
N GLU A 66 1.32 -4.59 -12.02
CA GLU A 66 0.86 -4.23 -10.68
C GLU A 66 2.00 -3.94 -9.70
N GLN A 67 3.09 -4.71 -9.73
CA GLN A 67 4.29 -4.46 -8.90
C GLN A 67 4.95 -3.13 -9.24
N LYS A 68 4.91 -2.70 -10.50
CA LYS A 68 5.48 -1.43 -10.95
C LYS A 68 4.55 -0.26 -10.67
N LEU A 69 3.23 -0.52 -10.58
CA LEU A 69 2.21 0.46 -10.25
C LEU A 69 1.91 0.55 -8.75
N SER A 70 2.36 -0.41 -7.93
CA SER A 70 2.13 -0.43 -6.49
C SER A 70 2.54 0.84 -5.72
N PRO A 71 3.52 1.66 -6.16
CA PRO A 71 3.78 2.96 -5.51
C PRO A 71 2.62 3.96 -5.62
N PHE A 72 1.66 3.71 -6.51
CA PHE A 72 0.49 4.56 -6.75
C PHE A 72 -0.76 3.87 -6.18
N TRP A 73 -1.01 4.12 -4.89
CA TRP A 73 -2.07 3.48 -4.09
C TRP A 73 -3.50 3.86 -4.52
N ASP A 74 -3.62 4.90 -5.33
CA ASP A 74 -4.85 5.54 -5.79
C ASP A 74 -5.28 5.08 -7.18
N ILE A 75 -4.59 4.09 -7.76
CA ILE A 75 -4.91 3.52 -9.05
C ILE A 75 -5.74 2.25 -8.88
N THR A 76 -6.85 2.17 -9.61
CA THR A 76 -7.56 0.91 -9.81
C THR A 76 -7.16 0.31 -11.15
N VAL A 77 -6.57 -0.88 -11.11
CA VAL A 77 -6.28 -1.68 -12.31
C VAL A 77 -7.26 -2.85 -12.34
N THR A 78 -8.11 -2.90 -13.36
CA THR A 78 -8.97 -4.06 -13.60
C THR A 78 -8.50 -4.81 -14.85
N ARG A 79 -8.48 -6.13 -14.72
CA ARG A 79 -8.10 -7.06 -15.79
C ARG A 79 -9.34 -7.69 -16.40
N LYS A 80 -9.41 -7.71 -17.74
CA LYS A 80 -10.36 -8.54 -18.47
C LYS A 80 -9.64 -9.31 -19.57
N VAL A 81 -9.76 -10.64 -19.56
CA VAL A 81 -9.25 -11.50 -20.63
C VAL A 81 -10.39 -11.79 -21.59
N THR A 82 -10.14 -11.63 -22.88
CA THR A 82 -11.00 -12.14 -23.96
C THR A 82 -10.22 -13.15 -24.79
N ASN A 83 -10.88 -13.84 -25.73
CA ASN A 83 -10.26 -14.91 -26.52
C ASN A 83 -9.02 -14.47 -27.33
N ARG A 84 -8.74 -13.18 -27.49
CA ARG A 84 -7.57 -12.67 -28.23
C ARG A 84 -6.87 -11.45 -27.60
N GLU A 85 -7.49 -10.84 -26.58
CA GLU A 85 -7.01 -9.58 -26.02
C GLU A 85 -7.03 -9.62 -24.49
N LEU A 86 -5.94 -9.13 -23.88
CA LEU A 86 -5.82 -8.88 -22.45
C LEU A 86 -6.00 -7.37 -22.22
N HIS A 87 -7.11 -7.00 -21.60
CA HIS A 87 -7.45 -5.62 -21.31
C HIS A 87 -7.04 -5.26 -19.87
N PHE A 88 -6.27 -4.19 -19.75
CA PHE A 88 -6.02 -3.48 -18.50
C PHE A 88 -6.79 -2.17 -18.55
N CYS A 89 -7.89 -2.08 -17.80
CA CYS A 89 -8.54 -0.81 -17.56
C CYS A 89 -7.86 -0.15 -16.35
N VAL A 90 -7.38 1.07 -16.53
CA VAL A 90 -6.67 1.82 -15.50
C VAL A 90 -7.45 3.09 -15.21
N GLU A 91 -7.83 3.25 -13.95
CA GLU A 91 -8.55 4.41 -13.46
C GLU A 91 -7.73 5.09 -12.37
N ALA A 92 -7.52 6.39 -12.53
CA ALA A 92 -6.98 7.26 -11.49
C ALA A 92 -8.11 7.63 -10.53
N SER A 93 -7.87 7.55 -9.22
CA SER A 93 -8.80 8.16 -8.26
C SER A 93 -8.92 9.65 -8.54
N ARG A 94 -10.15 10.19 -8.54
CA ARG A 94 -10.40 11.64 -8.74
C ARG A 94 -9.70 12.53 -7.71
N SER A 95 -9.15 11.96 -6.63
CA SER A 95 -8.42 12.66 -5.59
C SER A 95 -6.92 12.87 -5.86
N SER A 96 -6.32 12.22 -6.87
CA SER A 96 -4.88 12.32 -7.10
C SER A 96 -4.50 13.57 -7.90
N CYS A 97 -4.14 14.61 -7.18
CA CYS A 97 -3.77 15.91 -7.75
C CYS A 97 -2.32 15.96 -8.29
N GLN A 98 -1.70 14.80 -8.59
CA GLN A 98 -0.27 14.69 -8.95
C GLN A 98 -0.09 14.08 -10.34
N PRO A 99 0.79 14.62 -11.21
CA PRO A 99 1.16 13.92 -12.42
C PRO A 99 1.87 12.60 -12.08
N TYR A 100 1.30 11.50 -12.55
CA TYR A 100 1.90 10.19 -12.45
C TYR A 100 3.27 10.21 -13.14
N THR A 101 4.30 9.87 -12.37
CA THR A 101 5.69 9.92 -12.79
C THR A 101 6.34 8.59 -12.42
N LEU A 102 6.70 7.77 -13.41
CA LEU A 102 7.31 6.45 -13.19
C LEU A 102 8.68 6.57 -12.51
N ASN A 103 9.39 7.66 -12.78
CA ASN A 103 10.68 7.92 -12.19
C ASN A 103 11.00 9.42 -12.22
N TYR A 104 11.13 10.05 -11.04
CA TYR A 104 11.50 11.46 -10.98
C TYR A 104 12.90 11.75 -11.52
N ASN A 105 13.81 10.78 -11.56
CA ASN A 105 15.24 10.97 -11.81
C ASN A 105 15.87 12.03 -10.88
N LEU A 106 15.30 12.17 -9.68
CA LEU A 106 15.69 13.10 -8.64
C LEU A 106 16.32 12.33 -7.48
N TYR A 107 17.43 12.85 -6.95
CA TYR A 107 18.16 12.22 -5.86
C TYR A 107 18.39 13.21 -4.73
N HIS A 108 18.51 12.71 -3.51
CA HIS A 108 18.84 13.48 -2.32
C HIS A 108 19.80 12.69 -1.42
N THR A 109 20.57 13.39 -0.59
CA THR A 109 21.50 12.79 0.36
C THR A 109 20.77 12.37 1.64
N SER A 110 20.97 11.15 2.09
CA SER A 110 20.70 10.69 3.47
C SER A 110 21.97 10.80 4.31
N GLU A 111 21.98 10.25 5.53
CA GLU A 111 23.15 10.31 6.42
C GLU A 111 24.40 9.68 5.83
N THR A 112 24.28 8.59 5.08
CA THR A 112 25.43 7.82 4.57
C THR A 112 25.37 7.55 3.06
N GLU A 113 24.23 7.76 2.40
CA GLU A 113 24.06 7.39 1.00
C GLU A 113 23.26 8.43 0.20
N VAL A 114 23.32 8.34 -1.13
CA VAL A 114 22.46 9.12 -2.02
C VAL A 114 21.26 8.29 -2.43
N ARG A 115 20.06 8.72 -2.01
CA ARG A 115 18.78 8.05 -2.23
C ARG A 115 18.02 8.67 -3.39
N LYS A 116 17.37 7.79 -4.16
CA LYS A 116 16.44 8.18 -5.22
C LYS A 116 15.10 8.63 -4.61
N VAL A 117 14.53 9.71 -5.11
CA VAL A 117 13.14 10.10 -4.77
C VAL A 117 12.18 9.13 -5.47
N LEU A 118 11.37 8.45 -4.67
CA LEU A 118 10.48 7.39 -5.15
C LEU A 118 9.22 7.96 -5.79
N PRO A 119 8.61 7.28 -6.78
CA PRO A 119 7.31 7.67 -7.36
C PRO A 119 6.20 7.89 -6.33
N SER A 120 6.20 7.10 -5.24
CA SER A 120 5.27 7.19 -4.10
C SER A 120 5.52 8.40 -3.18
N THR A 121 6.56 9.21 -3.43
CA THR A 121 6.83 10.39 -2.59
C THR A 121 5.66 11.38 -2.70
N PRO A 122 5.10 11.84 -1.55
CA PRO A 122 4.00 12.79 -1.55
C PRO A 122 4.29 14.02 -2.40
N ARG A 123 3.27 14.48 -3.13
CA ARG A 123 3.37 15.61 -4.07
C ARG A 123 4.00 16.84 -3.42
N GLU A 124 3.59 17.18 -2.20
CA GLU A 124 4.02 18.36 -1.46
C GLU A 124 5.53 18.31 -1.22
N ARG A 125 6.06 17.13 -0.88
CA ARG A 125 7.50 16.92 -0.69
C ARG A 125 8.26 17.01 -2.01
N VAL A 126 7.71 16.49 -3.10
CA VAL A 126 8.31 16.65 -4.43
C VAL A 126 8.29 18.13 -4.83
N ILE A 127 7.20 18.86 -4.59
CA ILE A 127 7.11 20.30 -4.85
C ILE A 127 8.13 21.08 -4.02
N ASP A 128 8.26 20.79 -2.72
CA ASP A 128 9.27 21.42 -1.87
C ASP A 128 10.69 21.20 -2.40
N LEU A 129 11.01 19.96 -2.80
CA LEU A 129 12.29 19.65 -3.43
C LEU A 129 12.50 20.40 -4.76
N VAL A 130 11.45 20.56 -5.57
CA VAL A 130 11.52 21.24 -6.87
C VAL A 130 11.59 22.76 -6.74
N GLN A 131 10.86 23.35 -5.79
CA GLN A 131 10.74 24.79 -5.59
C GLN A 131 11.81 25.37 -4.65
N ARG A 132 12.27 24.59 -3.66
CA ARG A 132 13.32 24.92 -2.66
C ARG A 132 13.17 26.33 -2.07
N THR A 133 12.18 26.55 -1.22
CA THR A 133 11.92 27.86 -0.62
C THR A 133 13.10 28.36 0.24
N SER A 134 13.52 29.60 -0.02
CA SER A 134 14.36 30.57 0.71
C SER A 134 15.60 30.13 1.53
N ARG A 135 15.55 29.09 2.38
CA ARG A 135 16.64 28.75 3.31
C ARG A 135 17.92 28.23 2.62
N LYS A 136 17.81 27.56 1.46
CA LYS A 136 18.97 26.97 0.77
C LYS A 136 19.66 27.85 -0.27
N ARG A 137 19.10 29.02 -0.62
CA ARG A 137 19.79 29.99 -1.50
C ARG A 137 21.08 30.50 -0.88
N LYS A 138 21.08 30.76 0.44
CA LYS A 138 22.26 31.22 1.19
C LYS A 138 23.44 30.23 1.18
N LEU A 139 23.16 28.92 1.10
CA LEU A 139 24.20 27.88 1.05
C LEU A 139 24.98 27.88 -0.27
N HIS A 140 24.34 28.25 -1.38
CA HIS A 140 25.00 28.31 -2.69
C HIS A 140 26.03 29.44 -2.78
N GLU A 141 25.71 30.61 -2.23
CA GLU A 141 26.53 31.82 -2.33
C GLU A 141 27.84 31.74 -1.53
N HIS A 142 27.92 30.87 -0.52
CA HIS A 142 29.09 30.73 0.35
C HIS A 142 29.89 29.45 0.13
N TYR A 143 29.49 28.59 -0.81
CA TYR A 143 30.19 27.33 -1.06
C TYR A 143 31.56 27.59 -1.72
N LYS A 144 32.64 27.07 -1.12
CA LYS A 144 34.00 27.19 -1.65
C LYS A 144 34.54 25.81 -2.03
N PHE A 145 34.93 25.66 -3.29
CA PHE A 145 35.66 24.49 -3.75
C PHE A 145 37.05 24.39 -3.08
N GLY A 146 37.59 23.18 -2.97
CA GLY A 146 38.91 22.94 -2.39
C GLY A 146 38.93 22.62 -0.90
N ASN A 147 37.78 22.62 -0.21
CA ASN A 147 37.68 22.21 1.20
C ASN A 147 37.44 20.70 1.34
N HIS A 148 38.26 19.90 0.66
CA HIS A 148 38.25 18.43 0.70
C HIS A 148 39.56 17.90 1.31
N CYS A 149 39.60 16.62 1.64
CA CYS A 149 40.84 15.99 2.11
C CYS A 149 41.86 15.94 0.97
N ARG A 150 43.08 16.45 1.20
CA ARG A 150 44.16 16.53 0.19
C ARG A 150 45.34 15.60 0.44
N LYS A 151 45.37 14.91 1.58
CA LYS A 151 46.51 14.08 1.98
C LYS A 151 46.08 12.62 1.99
N PHE A 152 46.70 11.84 1.11
CA PHE A 152 46.42 10.42 0.95
C PHE A 152 47.73 9.63 0.93
N THR A 153 47.76 8.50 1.62
CA THR A 153 48.92 7.58 1.64
C THR A 153 48.43 6.19 1.29
N TYR A 154 49.07 5.56 0.31
CA TYR A 154 48.67 4.25 -0.22
C TYR A 154 48.62 3.18 0.88
N GLY A 155 47.57 2.36 0.86
CA GLY A 155 47.38 1.27 1.82
C GLY A 155 47.09 1.70 3.26
N LYS A 156 47.04 3.02 3.55
CA LYS A 156 46.70 3.53 4.88
C LYS A 156 45.20 3.83 4.99
N THR A 157 44.70 3.74 6.22
CA THR A 157 43.34 4.12 6.56
C THR A 157 43.19 5.64 6.52
N VAL A 158 42.13 6.12 5.88
CA VAL A 158 41.72 7.53 5.92
C VAL A 158 40.55 7.70 6.89
N SER A 159 40.55 8.81 7.64
CA SER A 159 39.48 9.13 8.61
C SER A 159 38.17 9.61 7.96
N LEU A 160 38.10 9.64 6.64
CA LEU A 160 36.87 9.96 5.90
C LEU A 160 35.84 8.85 6.10
N ARG A 161 34.58 9.24 6.25
CA ARG A 161 33.42 8.34 6.28
C ARG A 161 32.38 8.84 5.30
N GLU A 162 31.60 7.92 4.72
CA GLU A 162 30.44 8.33 3.93
C GLU A 162 29.48 9.13 4.81
N SER A 163 28.98 10.23 4.26
CA SER A 163 28.14 11.19 4.97
C SER A 163 27.17 11.88 4.01
N LYS A 164 26.35 12.80 4.53
CA LYS A 164 25.50 13.71 3.72
C LYS A 164 26.28 14.51 2.66
N ASN A 165 27.59 14.70 2.84
CA ASN A 165 28.44 15.52 1.97
C ASN A 165 29.68 14.77 1.46
N THR A 166 29.82 13.48 1.74
CA THR A 166 30.99 12.68 1.37
C THR A 166 30.55 11.30 0.88
N GLN A 167 31.04 10.89 -0.28
CA GLN A 167 30.76 9.57 -0.87
C GLN A 167 32.09 8.96 -1.32
N LEU A 168 32.38 7.74 -0.88
CA LEU A 168 33.64 7.04 -1.16
C LEU A 168 33.35 5.91 -2.15
N LYS A 169 34.00 5.91 -3.31
CA LYS A 169 33.64 5.01 -4.42
C LYS A 169 34.83 4.26 -4.97
N LYS A 170 34.68 2.94 -5.01
CA LYS A 170 35.48 2.04 -5.86
C LYS A 170 34.88 2.01 -7.25
N LEU A 171 35.68 2.27 -8.27
CA LEU A 171 35.25 2.13 -9.65
C LEU A 171 35.13 0.65 -10.00
N THR A 172 33.96 0.24 -10.47
CA THR A 172 33.77 -1.12 -11.00
C THR A 172 34.37 -1.24 -12.40
N ASP A 173 35.14 -2.30 -12.66
CA ASP A 173 35.62 -2.64 -14.00
C ASP A 173 34.47 -3.16 -14.88
N LYS A 174 34.54 -2.88 -16.19
CA LYS A 174 33.44 -3.14 -17.11
C LYS A 174 33.70 -4.38 -17.98
N LYS A 175 32.62 -5.06 -18.35
CA LYS A 175 32.54 -6.06 -19.45
C LYS A 175 32.42 -5.44 -20.86
N SER A 176 32.33 -4.10 -20.98
CA SER A 176 32.25 -3.43 -22.28
C SER A 176 33.63 -2.91 -22.67
N GLY A 177 34.13 -3.29 -23.84
CA GLY A 177 35.53 -3.20 -24.27
C GLY A 177 36.24 -1.84 -24.32
N LYS A 178 35.79 -0.80 -23.60
CA LYS A 178 36.57 0.39 -23.27
C LYS A 178 36.85 0.42 -21.77
N ASN A 179 38.11 0.21 -21.40
CA ASN A 179 38.59 0.08 -20.03
C ASN A 179 39.26 1.37 -19.49
N ASP A 180 39.19 2.49 -20.21
CA ASP A 180 39.79 3.75 -19.77
C ASP A 180 39.08 4.30 -18.51
N LEU A 181 39.85 5.06 -17.71
CA LEU A 181 39.41 5.56 -16.40
C LEU A 181 38.25 6.56 -16.50
N ALA A 182 38.26 7.44 -17.51
CA ALA A 182 37.21 8.43 -17.74
C ALA A 182 35.85 7.75 -18.02
N SER A 183 35.86 6.71 -18.87
CA SER A 183 34.69 5.88 -19.16
C SER A 183 34.20 5.10 -17.94
N ARG A 184 35.10 4.65 -17.06
CA ARG A 184 34.73 4.00 -15.80
C ARG A 184 34.01 5.00 -14.87
N ILE A 185 34.55 6.20 -14.66
CA ILE A 185 33.92 7.23 -13.80
C ILE A 185 32.51 7.59 -14.27
N THR A 186 32.34 7.80 -15.58
CA THR A 186 31.06 8.23 -16.19
C THR A 186 30.07 7.09 -16.45
N ASN A 187 30.47 5.84 -16.22
CA ASN A 187 29.61 4.67 -16.36
C ASN A 187 28.38 4.77 -15.43
N LYS A 188 27.20 4.43 -15.96
CA LYS A 188 25.95 4.32 -15.20
C LYS A 188 26.08 3.43 -13.95
N ALA A 189 26.90 2.38 -13.99
CA ALA A 189 27.15 1.50 -12.84
C ALA A 189 27.81 2.23 -11.65
N ASN A 190 28.65 3.23 -11.92
CA ASN A 190 29.34 4.03 -10.91
C ASN A 190 28.52 5.26 -10.47
N LYS A 191 27.29 5.42 -10.98
CA LYS A 191 26.24 6.35 -10.48
C LYS A 191 26.66 7.82 -10.34
N LEU A 192 27.64 8.30 -11.12
CA LEU A 192 28.13 9.69 -11.06
C LEU A 192 26.99 10.73 -11.03
N ILE A 193 26.09 10.68 -12.02
CA ILE A 193 24.98 11.65 -12.14
C ILE A 193 23.99 11.55 -10.98
N CYS A 194 23.85 10.39 -10.33
CA CYS A 194 23.01 10.24 -9.14
C CYS A 194 23.62 11.00 -7.96
N TYR A 195 24.94 10.85 -7.74
CA TYR A 195 25.65 11.56 -6.67
C TYR A 195 25.65 13.07 -6.91
N VAL A 196 25.88 13.51 -8.14
CA VAL A 196 25.82 14.95 -8.50
C VAL A 196 24.43 15.51 -8.26
N SER A 197 23.37 14.80 -8.68
CA SER A 197 21.99 15.19 -8.37
C SER A 197 21.76 15.26 -6.86
N GLY A 198 22.17 14.23 -6.10
CA GLY A 198 22.03 14.16 -4.65
C GLY A 198 22.69 15.33 -3.92
N PHE A 199 23.95 15.61 -4.21
CA PHE A 199 24.71 16.69 -3.57
C PHE A 199 24.24 18.07 -3.98
N ALA A 200 23.93 18.30 -5.26
CA ALA A 200 23.33 19.56 -5.70
C ALA A 200 21.96 19.79 -5.02
N ASN A 201 21.21 18.71 -4.77
CA ASN A 201 19.94 18.72 -4.02
C ASN A 201 20.11 18.65 -2.50
N GLY A 202 21.34 18.60 -2.00
CA GLY A 202 21.73 18.66 -0.60
C GLY A 202 22.36 19.99 -0.24
N GLU A 203 23.46 19.92 0.49
CA GLU A 203 24.32 21.04 0.93
C GLU A 203 25.62 21.12 0.10
N GLY A 204 25.68 20.39 -1.01
CA GLY A 204 26.93 20.10 -1.71
C GLY A 204 27.68 18.92 -1.09
N GLY A 205 28.82 18.57 -1.68
CA GLY A 205 29.63 17.46 -1.20
C GLY A 205 30.74 17.04 -2.14
N ASN A 206 31.43 15.96 -1.78
CA ASN A 206 32.60 15.44 -2.47
C ASN A 206 32.41 13.93 -2.77
N ILE A 207 32.69 13.54 -4.00
CA ILE A 207 32.78 12.14 -4.44
C ILE A 207 34.27 11.80 -4.53
N TYR A 208 34.74 10.83 -3.76
CA TYR A 208 36.13 10.38 -3.78
C TYR A 208 36.25 9.05 -4.51
N TYR A 209 37.00 9.01 -5.60
CA TYR A 209 37.35 7.78 -6.31
C TYR A 209 38.78 7.35 -5.98
N GLY A 210 38.96 6.07 -5.66
CA GLY A 210 40.24 5.51 -5.21
C GLY A 210 40.34 5.27 -3.69
N ILE A 211 39.19 5.25 -2.99
CA ILE A 211 39.09 4.83 -1.59
C ILE A 211 38.12 3.66 -1.52
N THR A 212 38.51 2.60 -0.81
CA THR A 212 37.73 1.35 -0.73
C THR A 212 37.54 0.94 0.72
N GLU A 213 36.39 0.37 1.03
CA GLU A 213 36.16 -0.21 2.34
C GLU A 213 36.72 -1.63 2.37
N LYS A 214 37.61 -1.89 3.32
CA LYS A 214 38.19 -3.22 3.59
C LYS A 214 38.22 -3.43 5.10
N ASP A 215 37.63 -4.54 5.56
CA ASP A 215 37.60 -4.92 6.97
C ASP A 215 37.05 -3.82 7.91
N GLY A 216 36.03 -3.08 7.46
CA GLY A 216 35.40 -1.98 8.21
C GLY A 216 36.23 -0.68 8.27
N SER A 217 37.32 -0.60 7.51
CA SER A 217 38.18 0.59 7.39
C SER A 217 38.23 1.10 5.96
N ASN A 218 38.30 2.44 5.80
CA ASN A 218 38.44 3.07 4.49
C ASN A 218 39.92 3.17 4.12
N ILE A 219 40.35 2.37 3.15
CA ILE A 219 41.74 2.27 2.70
C ILE A 219 41.94 3.05 1.41
N VAL A 220 43.05 3.79 1.33
CA VAL A 220 43.45 4.51 0.12
C VAL A 220 44.10 3.53 -0.88
N GLU A 221 43.45 3.28 -2.00
CA GLU A 221 44.00 2.52 -3.13
C GLU A 221 44.54 3.45 -4.24
N GLY A 222 43.95 4.63 -4.41
CA GLY A 222 44.22 5.53 -5.53
C GLY A 222 43.71 5.00 -6.88
N GLN A 223 43.93 5.77 -7.95
CA GLN A 223 43.70 5.40 -9.35
C GLN A 223 44.90 5.87 -10.16
N ILE A 224 45.36 5.06 -11.12
CA ILE A 224 46.39 5.47 -12.08
C ILE A 224 45.72 6.42 -13.08
N VAL A 225 46.27 7.63 -13.24
CA VAL A 225 45.69 8.67 -14.10
C VAL A 225 46.64 9.01 -15.23
N ASP A 226 46.33 8.49 -16.41
CA ASP A 226 47.15 8.70 -17.62
C ASP A 226 46.83 10.03 -18.31
N ASP A 227 45.54 10.41 -18.36
CA ASP A 227 45.07 11.65 -18.99
C ASP A 227 44.03 12.35 -18.10
N ARG A 228 44.46 13.44 -17.44
CA ARG A 228 43.58 14.26 -16.59
C ARG A 228 42.55 15.03 -17.41
N ASP A 229 42.91 15.50 -18.59
CA ASP A 229 42.07 16.35 -19.42
C ASP A 229 40.93 15.53 -20.04
N GLU A 230 41.17 14.28 -20.41
CA GLU A 230 40.12 13.36 -20.84
C GLU A 230 39.09 13.10 -19.73
N ILE A 231 39.55 12.85 -18.50
CA ILE A 231 38.66 12.66 -17.34
C ILE A 231 37.83 13.91 -17.10
N ILE A 232 38.46 15.09 -17.09
CA ILE A 232 37.76 16.37 -16.93
C ILE A 232 36.70 16.53 -18.01
N ARG A 233 37.07 16.29 -19.27
CA ARG A 233 36.19 16.44 -20.44
C ARG A 233 34.97 15.52 -20.38
N GLU A 234 35.16 14.22 -20.10
CA GLU A 234 34.03 13.28 -20.06
C GLU A 234 33.14 13.46 -18.83
N VAL A 235 33.71 13.82 -17.66
CA VAL A 235 32.93 14.17 -16.47
C VAL A 235 32.10 15.44 -16.72
N ASP A 236 32.72 16.50 -17.25
CA ASP A 236 32.06 17.77 -17.58
C ASP A 236 30.92 17.55 -18.58
N LYS A 237 31.18 16.84 -19.67
CA LYS A 237 30.18 16.43 -20.66
C LYS A 237 29.04 15.60 -20.06
N THR A 238 29.32 14.74 -19.10
CA THR A 238 28.30 13.90 -18.44
C THR A 238 27.41 14.73 -17.51
N ILE A 239 28.00 15.62 -16.70
CA ILE A 239 27.25 16.49 -15.78
C ILE A 239 26.43 17.54 -16.55
N ARG A 240 26.93 18.06 -17.67
CA ARG A 240 26.19 19.00 -18.53
C ARG A 240 24.94 18.41 -19.18
N LYS A 241 24.90 17.09 -19.40
CA LYS A 241 23.73 16.38 -19.96
C LYS A 241 22.59 16.17 -18.96
N MET A 242 22.83 16.41 -17.66
CA MET A 242 21.80 16.35 -16.64
C MET A 242 20.77 17.47 -16.84
N THR A 243 19.62 17.37 -16.17
CA THR A 243 18.58 18.41 -16.27
C THR A 243 18.75 19.46 -15.18
N TRP A 244 19.20 20.65 -15.58
CA TRP A 244 19.44 21.81 -14.71
C TRP A 244 18.36 22.87 -14.91
N PRO A 245 17.53 23.20 -13.89
CA PRO A 245 16.46 24.19 -14.05
C PRO A 245 16.87 25.66 -13.94
N VAL A 246 18.18 25.93 -13.83
CA VAL A 246 18.75 27.27 -13.66
C VAL A 246 19.91 27.45 -14.64
N GLY A 247 19.57 27.76 -15.89
CA GLY A 247 20.57 28.03 -16.92
C GLY A 247 21.53 26.87 -17.17
N ASP A 248 22.63 27.19 -17.84
CA ASP A 248 23.62 26.20 -18.20
C ASP A 248 24.56 25.88 -17.03
N PRO A 249 24.74 24.59 -16.70
CA PRO A 249 25.70 24.16 -15.68
C PRO A 249 27.13 24.51 -16.10
N GLN A 250 27.98 24.90 -15.13
CA GLN A 250 29.35 25.36 -15.35
C GLN A 250 30.32 24.78 -14.30
N ARG A 251 31.41 24.15 -14.75
CA ARG A 251 32.56 23.78 -13.91
C ARG A 251 33.21 25.03 -13.30
N GLY A 252 33.75 24.91 -12.09
CA GLY A 252 34.25 26.00 -11.26
C GLY A 252 33.15 26.76 -10.49
N LYS A 253 31.87 26.60 -10.87
CA LYS A 253 30.72 27.18 -10.17
C LYS A 253 29.81 26.13 -9.54
N HIS A 254 29.48 25.08 -10.29
CA HIS A 254 28.51 24.06 -9.86
C HIS A 254 29.20 22.75 -9.47
N TRP A 255 30.34 22.45 -10.07
CA TRP A 255 31.25 21.37 -9.66
C TRP A 255 32.69 21.73 -9.97
N GLU A 256 33.63 21.03 -9.35
CA GLU A 256 35.05 21.06 -9.69
C GLU A 256 35.65 19.66 -9.54
N ILE A 257 36.76 19.41 -10.25
CA ILE A 257 37.46 18.13 -10.25
C ILE A 257 38.90 18.34 -9.74
N PHE A 258 39.29 17.57 -8.74
CA PHE A 258 40.63 17.60 -8.16
C PHE A 258 41.31 16.24 -8.31
N PHE A 259 42.63 16.28 -8.47
CA PHE A 259 43.50 15.10 -8.55
C PHE A 259 44.52 15.19 -7.44
N GLU A 260 44.23 14.57 -6.30
CA GLU A 260 45.10 14.63 -5.13
C GLU A 260 46.09 13.45 -5.17
N PRO A 261 47.42 13.71 -5.13
CA PRO A 261 48.42 12.65 -5.25
C PRO A 261 48.38 11.71 -4.04
N VAL A 262 48.64 10.43 -4.29
CA VAL A 262 48.78 9.40 -3.25
C VAL A 262 50.26 9.17 -2.95
N ALA A 263 50.68 9.44 -1.72
CA ALA A 263 52.05 9.20 -1.27
C ALA A 263 52.31 7.71 -0.98
N GLY A 264 53.59 7.30 -1.04
CA GLY A 264 54.03 5.94 -0.67
C GLY A 264 53.77 4.89 -1.75
N VAL A 265 53.72 5.31 -3.02
CA VAL A 265 53.65 4.43 -4.20
C VAL A 265 55.00 4.53 -4.94
N GLU A 266 55.43 3.46 -5.61
CA GLU A 266 56.60 3.50 -6.48
C GLU A 266 56.47 4.59 -7.56
N GLU A 267 57.57 5.27 -7.91
CA GLU A 267 57.56 6.42 -8.84
C GLU A 267 56.95 6.10 -10.22
N SER A 268 57.01 4.82 -10.63
CA SER A 268 56.42 4.29 -11.87
C SER A 268 54.89 4.21 -11.86
N GLU A 269 54.24 4.30 -10.70
CA GLU A 269 52.78 4.19 -10.55
C GLU A 269 52.18 5.46 -9.91
N SER A 270 52.21 6.58 -10.64
CA SER A 270 51.60 7.84 -10.18
C SER A 270 50.08 7.69 -9.96
N LYS A 271 49.68 7.43 -8.71
CA LYS A 271 48.29 7.24 -8.29
C LYS A 271 47.70 8.52 -7.70
N PHE A 272 46.42 8.74 -7.98
CA PHE A 272 45.65 9.88 -7.49
C PHE A 272 44.33 9.43 -6.86
N VAL A 273 43.86 10.17 -5.86
CA VAL A 273 42.44 10.17 -5.49
C VAL A 273 41.76 11.24 -6.32
N ILE A 274 40.79 10.85 -7.13
CA ILE A 274 40.02 11.78 -7.96
C ILE A 274 38.82 12.24 -7.17
N ILE A 275 38.67 13.55 -7.03
CA ILE A 275 37.63 14.15 -6.19
C ILE A 275 36.74 15.02 -7.07
N ILE A 276 35.46 14.73 -7.08
CA ILE A 276 34.45 15.57 -7.74
C ILE A 276 33.67 16.29 -6.65
N SER A 277 33.94 17.58 -6.50
CA SER A 277 33.21 18.45 -5.57
C SER A 277 31.99 19.04 -6.27
N VAL A 278 30.84 19.03 -5.61
CA VAL A 278 29.56 19.50 -6.16
C VAL A 278 28.99 20.57 -5.22
N ALA A 279 28.69 21.74 -5.76
CA ALA A 279 28.07 22.82 -5.02
C ALA A 279 26.55 22.59 -4.88
N PRO A 280 25.92 23.04 -3.78
CA PRO A 280 24.46 23.01 -3.67
C PRO A 280 23.84 23.89 -4.75
N SER A 281 22.72 23.47 -5.34
CA SER A 281 22.00 24.23 -6.38
C SER A 281 20.75 24.91 -5.83
N PRO A 282 20.41 26.15 -6.25
CA PRO A 282 19.19 26.82 -5.77
C PRO A 282 17.87 26.18 -6.26
N LYS A 283 17.90 25.30 -7.27
CA LYS A 283 16.74 24.50 -7.70
C LYS A 283 17.11 23.02 -7.81
N ALA A 284 16.11 22.13 -7.81
CA ALA A 284 16.34 20.70 -7.96
C ALA A 284 17.10 20.35 -9.24
N VAL A 285 18.21 19.65 -9.14
CA VAL A 285 18.98 19.10 -10.26
C VAL A 285 18.61 17.63 -10.44
N PHE A 286 18.26 17.25 -11.66
CA PHE A 286 17.84 15.88 -11.97
C PHE A 286 18.90 15.17 -12.79
N ALA A 287 19.12 13.88 -12.50
CA ALA A 287 20.06 13.05 -13.24
C ALA A 287 19.68 12.95 -14.73
N GLU A 288 18.38 12.86 -15.01
CA GLU A 288 17.78 12.86 -16.35
C GLU A 288 16.40 13.56 -16.26
N VAL A 289 15.77 13.85 -17.41
CA VAL A 289 14.39 14.39 -17.43
C VAL A 289 13.45 13.38 -16.73
N PRO A 290 12.55 13.82 -15.84
CA PRO A 290 11.56 12.96 -15.19
C PRO A 290 10.82 12.08 -16.21
N GLU A 291 10.69 10.80 -15.88
CA GLU A 291 9.99 9.83 -16.70
C GLU A 291 8.49 9.88 -16.38
N SER A 292 7.78 10.70 -17.15
CA SER A 292 6.33 10.87 -17.10
C SER A 292 5.82 11.02 -18.54
N TYR A 293 4.58 10.59 -18.79
CA TYR A 293 4.02 10.49 -20.13
C TYR A 293 2.63 11.12 -20.19
N LYS A 294 2.23 11.59 -21.37
CA LYS A 294 0.86 12.03 -21.69
C LYS A 294 0.35 11.27 -22.92
N MET A 295 -0.96 11.16 -23.05
CA MET A 295 -1.56 10.61 -24.28
C MET A 295 -1.62 11.68 -25.37
N VAL A 296 -1.03 11.38 -26.52
CA VAL A 296 -1.15 12.20 -27.75
C VAL A 296 -1.49 11.25 -28.90
N GLY A 297 -2.64 11.45 -29.55
CA GLY A 297 -3.06 10.60 -30.67
C GLY A 297 -3.15 9.11 -30.32
N GLY A 298 -3.54 8.77 -29.09
CA GLY A 298 -3.64 7.38 -28.63
C GLY A 298 -2.31 6.70 -28.29
N LYS A 299 -1.19 7.44 -28.21
CA LYS A 299 0.13 6.92 -27.81
C LYS A 299 0.69 7.70 -26.62
N ALA A 300 1.33 6.99 -25.70
CA ALA A 300 2.11 7.62 -24.64
C ALA A 300 3.35 8.34 -25.19
N THR A 301 3.39 9.65 -24.99
CA THR A 301 4.49 10.54 -25.37
C THR A 301 5.15 11.10 -24.11
N LYS A 302 6.49 11.04 -24.03
CA LYS A 302 7.23 11.51 -22.84
C LYS A 302 7.07 13.02 -22.66
N LEU A 303 6.79 13.45 -21.43
CA LEU A 303 6.74 14.85 -21.06
C LEU A 303 8.15 15.45 -21.01
N GLY A 304 8.32 16.64 -21.59
CA GLY A 304 9.51 17.46 -21.37
C GLY A 304 9.55 18.01 -19.95
N TYR A 305 10.74 18.40 -19.47
CA TYR A 305 10.90 18.91 -18.10
C TYR A 305 9.98 20.09 -17.78
N THR A 306 9.90 21.09 -18.67
CA THR A 306 9.08 22.29 -18.48
C THR A 306 7.60 21.95 -18.37
N GLU A 307 7.12 21.04 -19.22
CA GLU A 307 5.72 20.58 -19.22
C GLU A 307 5.41 19.79 -17.95
N TRP A 308 6.25 18.80 -17.61
CA TRP A 308 6.11 18.02 -16.38
C TRP A 308 6.06 18.91 -15.14
N LYS A 309 6.97 19.88 -15.04
CA LYS A 309 7.02 20.83 -13.91
C LYS A 309 5.74 21.66 -13.84
N LYS A 310 5.26 22.14 -14.99
CA LYS A 310 4.00 22.91 -15.06
C LYS A 310 2.84 22.07 -14.54
N THR A 311 2.70 20.82 -14.99
CA THR A 311 1.65 19.90 -14.51
C THR A 311 1.75 19.62 -13.01
N LEU A 312 2.97 19.44 -12.50
CA LEU A 312 3.22 19.23 -11.06
C LEU A 312 2.76 20.43 -10.23
N LEU A 313 2.97 21.66 -10.72
CA LEU A 313 2.68 22.90 -9.98
C LEU A 313 1.25 23.43 -10.18
N GLN A 314 0.61 23.21 -11.33
CA GLN A 314 -0.70 23.80 -11.65
C GLN A 314 -1.85 23.40 -10.70
N HIS A 315 -1.75 22.27 -9.99
CA HIS A 315 -2.76 21.82 -9.03
C HIS A 315 -2.55 22.41 -7.61
N GLN A 316 -1.93 23.58 -7.48
CA GLN A 316 -1.69 24.25 -6.18
C GLN A 316 -2.90 25.03 -5.62
N ILE A 317 -4.03 25.14 -6.34
CA ILE A 317 -5.08 26.13 -6.02
C ILE A 317 -6.19 25.60 -5.09
N SER A 318 -6.26 24.32 -4.74
CA SER A 318 -7.25 23.83 -3.77
C SER A 318 -6.62 22.78 -2.86
N TYR A 319 -7.02 22.79 -1.59
CA TYR A 319 -6.58 21.94 -0.47
C TYR A 319 -5.38 22.47 0.33
N LYS A 320 -5.71 23.28 1.34
CA LYS A 320 -4.90 23.45 2.55
C LYS A 320 -4.88 22.11 3.33
N SER A 321 -3.66 21.61 3.50
CA SER A 321 -3.14 20.60 4.43
C SER A 321 -4.11 19.94 5.45
N LYS A 322 -4.12 18.60 5.44
CA LYS A 322 -4.15 17.79 6.67
C LYS A 322 -2.86 16.98 6.73
N GLU A 323 -2.24 16.97 7.92
CA GLU A 323 -0.98 16.29 8.21
C GLU A 323 -1.00 14.84 7.70
N THR A 324 -0.05 14.51 6.84
CA THR A 324 0.17 13.15 6.35
C THR A 324 1.47 12.66 6.97
N VAL A 325 1.34 11.71 7.90
CA VAL A 325 2.47 10.99 8.48
C VAL A 325 3.22 10.27 7.35
N VAL A 326 4.51 10.60 7.20
CA VAL A 326 5.39 10.03 6.19
C VAL A 326 5.85 8.65 6.67
N PHE A 327 5.35 7.58 6.06
CA PHE A 327 5.87 6.23 6.25
C PHE A 327 6.94 5.91 5.21
N GLU A 328 8.14 5.53 5.64
CA GLU A 328 9.13 4.90 4.78
C GLU A 328 8.65 3.48 4.42
N GLN A 329 8.39 3.22 3.14
CA GLN A 329 7.98 1.87 2.68
C GLN A 329 9.20 1.03 2.24
N PRO A 330 9.35 -0.21 2.75
CA PRO A 330 10.23 -1.19 2.15
C PRO A 330 9.70 -1.64 0.80
N SER A 331 10.60 -2.02 -0.12
CA SER A 331 10.27 -2.66 -1.40
C SER A 331 9.37 -3.88 -1.19
N VAL A 332 8.07 -3.74 -1.50
CA VAL A 332 7.05 -4.74 -1.18
C VAL A 332 7.22 -6.01 -2.03
N ILE A 333 7.70 -7.08 -1.40
CA ILE A 333 7.51 -8.45 -1.87
C ILE A 333 6.05 -8.79 -1.54
N ARG A 334 5.19 -8.90 -2.56
CA ARG A 334 3.83 -9.40 -2.32
C ARG A 334 3.89 -10.86 -1.88
N CYS A 335 3.31 -11.17 -0.73
CA CYS A 335 3.21 -12.52 -0.21
C CYS A 335 2.03 -13.22 -0.91
N SER A 336 2.35 -14.26 -1.67
CA SER A 336 1.38 -15.21 -2.22
C SER A 336 1.44 -16.52 -1.43
N TRP A 337 0.41 -17.35 -1.58
CA TRP A 337 0.48 -18.73 -1.11
C TRP A 337 1.68 -19.43 -1.73
N SER A 338 2.33 -20.27 -0.93
CA SER A 338 3.45 -21.13 -1.28
C SER A 338 3.08 -22.15 -2.35
N SER A 339 1.79 -22.48 -2.47
CA SER A 339 1.23 -23.31 -3.54
C SER A 339 -0.29 -23.13 -3.67
N SER A 340 -0.85 -23.50 -4.83
CA SER A 340 -2.31 -23.58 -5.02
C SER A 340 -2.97 -24.57 -4.06
N SER A 341 -2.28 -25.64 -3.68
CA SER A 341 -2.77 -26.62 -2.70
C SER A 341 -2.93 -25.99 -1.31
N ALA A 342 -1.96 -25.19 -0.86
CA ALA A 342 -2.05 -24.47 0.42
C ALA A 342 -3.23 -23.48 0.44
N LYS A 343 -3.45 -22.77 -0.68
CA LYS A 343 -4.61 -21.89 -0.86
C LYS A 343 -5.94 -22.65 -0.77
N LEU A 344 -6.05 -23.78 -1.47
CA LEU A 344 -7.26 -24.61 -1.46
C LEU A 344 -7.52 -25.24 -0.09
N GLU A 345 -6.46 -25.71 0.59
CA GLU A 345 -6.53 -26.22 1.96
C GLU A 345 -7.05 -25.14 2.91
N TYR A 346 -6.48 -23.93 2.86
CA TYR A 346 -6.97 -22.79 3.63
C TYR A 346 -8.43 -22.50 3.38
N ALA A 347 -8.81 -22.32 2.11
CA ALA A 347 -10.18 -22.01 1.74
C ALA A 347 -11.17 -23.07 2.25
N ARG A 348 -10.84 -24.36 2.09
CA ARG A 348 -11.68 -25.49 2.53
C ARG A 348 -11.86 -25.51 4.05
N ILE A 349 -10.75 -25.48 4.81
CA ILE A 349 -10.78 -25.60 6.28
C ILE A 349 -11.39 -24.34 6.90
N SER A 350 -10.90 -23.15 6.49
CA SER A 350 -11.36 -21.86 7.01
C SER A 350 -12.84 -21.65 6.74
N HIS A 351 -13.33 -21.91 5.52
CA HIS A 351 -14.75 -21.77 5.20
C HIS A 351 -15.61 -22.65 6.13
N LYS A 352 -15.30 -23.96 6.22
CA LYS A 352 -16.10 -24.88 7.03
C LYS A 352 -16.12 -24.50 8.51
N LEU A 353 -14.98 -24.11 9.08
CA LEU A 353 -14.89 -23.67 10.47
C LEU A 353 -15.64 -22.34 10.71
N VAL A 354 -15.52 -21.38 9.80
CA VAL A 354 -16.25 -20.10 9.88
C VAL A 354 -17.76 -20.33 9.77
N GLN A 355 -18.20 -21.29 8.95
CA GLN A 355 -19.59 -21.73 8.87
C GLN A 355 -20.06 -22.30 10.22
N LEU A 356 -19.42 -23.37 10.70
CA LEU A 356 -19.79 -24.05 11.95
C LEU A 356 -19.81 -23.09 13.15
N ARG A 357 -18.82 -22.18 13.23
CA ARG A 357 -18.78 -21.14 14.26
C ARG A 357 -19.94 -20.16 14.15
N ASN A 358 -20.35 -19.77 12.93
CA ASN A 358 -21.48 -18.85 12.72
C ASN A 358 -22.84 -19.50 12.94
N ASP A 359 -22.92 -20.82 12.79
CA ASP A 359 -24.12 -21.60 13.05
C ASP A 359 -24.25 -21.97 14.55
N GLY A 360 -23.22 -21.71 15.37
CA GLY A 360 -23.22 -21.99 16.80
C GLY A 360 -23.09 -23.48 17.15
N ASP A 361 -22.76 -24.34 16.18
CA ASP A 361 -22.67 -25.80 16.39
C ASP A 361 -21.31 -26.19 16.97
N ARG A 362 -21.18 -26.06 18.31
CA ARG A 362 -19.94 -26.35 19.05
C ARG A 362 -19.45 -27.78 18.82
N SER A 363 -20.36 -28.75 18.85
CA SER A 363 -20.02 -30.17 18.75
C SER A 363 -19.38 -30.49 17.39
N LYS A 364 -20.02 -30.06 16.29
CA LYS A 364 -19.46 -30.25 14.95
C LYS A 364 -18.20 -29.41 14.74
N PHE A 365 -18.14 -28.21 15.29
CA PHE A 365 -16.94 -27.37 15.23
C PHE A 365 -15.73 -28.05 15.86
N THR A 366 -15.85 -28.49 17.12
CA THR A 366 -14.75 -29.18 17.84
C THR A 366 -14.36 -30.47 17.13
N LYS A 367 -15.32 -31.29 16.71
CA LYS A 367 -15.05 -32.51 15.95
C LYS A 367 -14.22 -32.22 14.68
N TYR A 368 -14.62 -31.23 13.90
CA TYR A 368 -13.91 -30.86 12.67
C TYR A 368 -12.52 -30.28 12.96
N VAL A 369 -12.35 -29.50 14.04
CA VAL A 369 -11.01 -29.03 14.48
C VAL A 369 -10.09 -30.21 14.79
N GLU A 370 -10.56 -31.19 15.55
CA GLU A 370 -9.79 -32.39 15.91
C GLU A 370 -9.38 -33.22 14.68
N GLU A 371 -10.29 -33.38 13.73
CA GLU A 371 -10.01 -34.08 12.46
C GLU A 371 -8.97 -33.35 11.60
N GLN A 372 -9.01 -32.01 11.54
CA GLN A 372 -8.16 -31.24 10.62
C GLN A 372 -6.80 -30.84 11.20
N LYS A 373 -6.68 -30.68 12.53
CA LYS A 373 -5.45 -30.12 13.14
C LYS A 373 -4.19 -30.97 12.97
N HIS A 374 -4.34 -32.24 12.59
CA HIS A 374 -3.25 -33.18 12.35
C HIS A 374 -2.90 -33.36 10.86
N VAL A 375 -3.68 -32.78 9.94
CA VAL A 375 -3.51 -32.97 8.49
C VAL A 375 -2.21 -32.31 8.00
N SER A 376 -1.95 -31.08 8.44
CA SER A 376 -0.75 -30.32 8.05
C SER A 376 -0.45 -29.22 9.07
N LEU A 377 0.75 -28.63 9.01
CA LEU A 377 1.09 -27.46 9.82
C LEU A 377 0.13 -26.29 9.55
N ASN A 378 -0.20 -26.04 8.29
CA ASN A 378 -1.12 -24.98 7.88
C ASN A 378 -2.54 -25.23 8.41
N ALA A 379 -3.05 -26.46 8.30
CA ALA A 379 -4.32 -26.85 8.88
C ALA A 379 -4.37 -26.62 10.40
N ARG A 380 -3.30 -27.01 11.13
CA ARG A 380 -3.17 -26.75 12.56
C ARG A 380 -3.24 -25.26 12.90
N ILE A 381 -2.51 -24.42 12.15
CA ILE A 381 -2.53 -22.96 12.32
C ILE A 381 -3.95 -22.42 12.13
N ILE A 382 -4.63 -22.81 11.06
CA ILE A 382 -6.00 -22.37 10.76
C ILE A 382 -6.96 -22.80 11.87
N CYS A 383 -6.91 -24.07 12.28
CA CYS A 383 -7.76 -24.61 13.34
C CYS A 383 -7.63 -23.81 14.64
N GLN A 384 -6.40 -23.57 15.12
CA GLN A 384 -6.16 -22.79 16.33
C GLN A 384 -6.67 -21.34 16.22
N GLN A 385 -6.47 -20.69 15.08
CA GLN A 385 -6.98 -19.33 14.85
C GLN A 385 -8.51 -19.29 14.86
N GLN A 386 -9.17 -20.26 14.23
CA GLN A 386 -10.63 -20.32 14.21
C GLN A 386 -11.21 -20.69 15.58
N GLU A 387 -10.52 -21.55 16.33
CA GLU A 387 -10.88 -21.92 17.71
C GLU A 387 -10.73 -20.74 18.67
N ALA A 388 -9.67 -19.93 18.54
CA ALA A 388 -9.55 -18.66 19.25
C ALA A 388 -10.74 -17.74 18.94
N GLY A 389 -11.09 -17.63 17.66
CA GLY A 389 -12.28 -16.87 17.24
C GLY A 389 -13.60 -17.43 17.76
N TYR A 390 -13.70 -18.73 18.03
CA TYR A 390 -14.85 -19.36 18.68
C TYR A 390 -14.89 -19.01 20.18
N LEU A 391 -13.76 -19.16 20.87
CA LEU A 391 -13.61 -18.82 22.30
C LEU A 391 -13.93 -17.35 22.60
N LEU A 392 -13.51 -16.44 21.71
CA LEU A 392 -13.83 -15.02 21.81
C LEU A 392 -15.35 -14.75 21.76
N ARG A 393 -16.13 -15.57 21.03
CA ARG A 393 -17.59 -15.44 21.01
C ARG A 393 -18.26 -15.92 22.29
N GLU A 394 -17.66 -16.91 22.95
CA GLU A 394 -18.10 -17.37 24.26
C GLU A 394 -17.59 -16.47 25.40
N SER A 395 -17.01 -15.31 25.07
CA SER A 395 -16.40 -14.39 26.02
C SER A 395 -15.25 -15.01 26.83
N ASN A 396 -14.65 -16.10 26.35
CA ASN A 396 -13.49 -16.74 26.98
C ASN A 396 -12.18 -16.16 26.43
N VAL A 397 -11.96 -14.87 26.71
CA VAL A 397 -10.86 -14.09 26.13
C VAL A 397 -9.48 -14.60 26.57
N LYS A 398 -9.35 -15.02 27.84
CA LYS A 398 -8.08 -15.53 28.38
C LYS A 398 -7.59 -16.76 27.61
N LYS A 399 -8.47 -17.75 27.42
CA LYS A 399 -8.11 -18.97 26.67
C LYS A 399 -7.85 -18.69 25.19
N ALA A 400 -8.57 -17.73 24.61
CA ALA A 400 -8.30 -17.30 23.23
C ALA A 400 -6.91 -16.66 23.09
N ASP A 401 -6.50 -15.82 24.04
CA ASP A 401 -5.17 -15.19 24.06
C ASP A 401 -4.04 -16.22 24.23
N GLU A 402 -4.21 -17.18 25.15
CA GLU A 402 -3.28 -18.32 25.30
C GLU A 402 -3.12 -19.10 23.98
N LEU A 403 -4.23 -19.40 23.32
CA LEU A 403 -4.22 -20.13 22.04
C LEU A 403 -3.57 -19.32 20.91
N LEU A 404 -3.77 -18.00 20.87
CA LEU A 404 -3.13 -17.11 19.87
C LEU A 404 -1.62 -17.00 20.10
N LYS A 405 -1.16 -16.99 21.36
CA LYS A 405 0.28 -17.01 21.70
C LYS A 405 0.93 -18.32 21.23
N GLU A 406 0.29 -19.45 21.49
CA GLU A 406 0.74 -20.74 20.97
C GLU A 406 0.78 -20.75 19.44
N ASN A 407 -0.29 -20.26 18.80
CA ASN A 407 -0.40 -20.18 17.35
C ASN A 407 0.74 -19.38 16.71
N ARG A 408 1.14 -18.27 17.35
CA ARG A 408 2.24 -17.41 16.86
C ARG A 408 3.56 -18.17 16.70
N SER A 409 3.84 -19.11 17.61
CA SER A 409 5.04 -19.96 17.51
C SER A 409 5.00 -20.94 16.32
N LEU A 410 3.81 -21.33 15.87
CA LEU A 410 3.62 -22.18 14.69
C LEU A 410 3.70 -21.40 13.40
N LEU A 411 3.24 -20.14 13.38
CA LEU A 411 3.32 -19.26 12.20
C LEU A 411 4.74 -19.19 11.63
N MET A 412 5.73 -19.02 12.51
CA MET A 412 7.14 -18.89 12.13
C MET A 412 7.71 -20.13 11.42
N LYS A 413 7.02 -21.26 11.50
CA LYS A 413 7.42 -22.52 10.85
C LYS A 413 6.75 -22.72 9.48
N SER A 414 5.75 -21.91 9.12
CA SER A 414 5.03 -22.03 7.85
C SER A 414 5.69 -21.19 6.75
N LYS A 415 5.69 -21.70 5.52
CA LYS A 415 6.08 -20.94 4.33
C LYS A 415 5.05 -19.85 3.96
N ASP A 416 3.82 -19.97 4.47
CA ASP A 416 2.72 -19.04 4.26
C ASP A 416 2.54 -18.08 5.45
N ALA A 417 3.56 -17.97 6.31
CA ALA A 417 3.51 -17.17 7.54
C ALA A 417 2.95 -15.75 7.34
N PRO A 418 3.31 -14.98 6.30
CA PRO A 418 2.78 -13.62 6.13
C PRO A 418 1.25 -13.57 5.95
N ILE A 419 0.65 -14.59 5.32
CA ILE A 419 -0.80 -14.67 5.13
C ILE A 419 -1.48 -15.06 6.44
N PHE A 420 -0.96 -16.08 7.12
CA PHE A 420 -1.49 -16.51 8.41
C PHE A 420 -1.27 -15.50 9.54
N GLU A 421 -0.26 -14.65 9.41
CA GLU A 421 -0.01 -13.58 10.36
C GLU A 421 -1.09 -12.50 10.27
N LEU A 422 -1.66 -12.24 9.09
CA LEU A 422 -2.81 -11.34 8.96
C LEU A 422 -4.06 -11.89 9.64
N THR A 423 -4.36 -13.17 9.45
CA THR A 423 -5.49 -13.80 10.12
C THR A 423 -5.27 -13.89 11.62
N TRP A 424 -4.03 -14.09 12.07
CA TRP A 424 -3.64 -14.03 13.47
C TRP A 424 -3.83 -12.63 14.05
N LEU A 425 -3.30 -11.57 13.41
CA LEU A 425 -3.46 -10.18 13.82
C LEU A 425 -4.94 -9.80 13.91
N TYR A 426 -5.77 -10.22 12.95
CA TYR A 426 -7.21 -10.04 13.02
C TYR A 426 -7.83 -10.58 14.32
N TRP A 427 -7.40 -11.77 14.77
CA TRP A 427 -7.91 -12.37 16.01
C TRP A 427 -7.30 -11.76 17.26
N GLU A 428 -6.00 -11.42 17.23
CA GLU A 428 -5.31 -10.75 18.33
C GLU A 428 -5.95 -9.39 18.63
N ILE A 429 -6.17 -8.60 17.58
CA ILE A 429 -6.94 -7.36 17.64
C ILE A 429 -8.29 -7.63 18.30
N THR A 430 -9.06 -8.60 17.79
CA THR A 430 -10.39 -8.92 18.35
C THR A 430 -10.33 -9.30 19.84
N ALA A 431 -9.30 -10.05 20.26
CA ALA A 431 -9.09 -10.44 21.65
C ALA A 431 -8.77 -9.23 22.54
N LYS A 432 -7.85 -8.37 22.11
CA LYS A 432 -7.46 -7.13 22.81
C LYS A 432 -8.64 -6.15 22.95
N TYR A 433 -9.53 -6.10 21.96
CA TYR A 433 -10.78 -5.32 22.05
C TYR A 433 -11.76 -5.83 23.11
N SER A 434 -11.71 -7.13 23.39
CA SER A 434 -12.61 -7.74 24.37
C SER A 434 -12.14 -7.50 25.81
N GLN A 435 -10.98 -6.87 26.00
CA GLN A 435 -10.42 -6.51 27.30
C GLN A 435 -10.42 -4.98 27.50
N PRO A 436 -10.48 -4.47 28.74
CA PRO A 436 -10.09 -3.09 29.03
C PRO A 436 -8.60 -2.91 28.75
N GLY A 437 -8.19 -1.83 28.08
CA GLY A 437 -6.78 -1.60 27.76
C GLY A 437 -6.54 -0.34 26.92
N ASP A 438 -5.27 -0.07 26.67
CA ASP A 438 -4.79 1.11 25.95
C ASP A 438 -5.26 1.10 24.49
N LEU A 439 -5.80 2.24 24.03
CA LEU A 439 -6.23 2.46 22.65
C LEU A 439 -5.03 2.59 21.71
N GLU A 440 -3.88 3.07 22.20
CA GLU A 440 -2.68 3.30 21.42
C GLU A 440 -2.05 1.97 20.97
N GLU A 441 -1.89 1.00 21.88
CA GLU A 441 -1.42 -0.37 21.55
C GLU A 441 -2.27 -1.02 20.45
N ARG A 442 -3.58 -0.76 20.48
CA ARG A 442 -4.51 -1.33 19.49
C ARG A 442 -4.37 -0.66 18.13
N GLU A 443 -4.18 0.66 18.10
CA GLU A 443 -3.98 1.39 16.85
C GLU A 443 -2.64 1.03 16.19
N GLU A 444 -1.61 0.76 17.00
CA GLU A 444 -0.33 0.22 16.51
C GLU A 444 -0.52 -1.16 15.88
N LEU A 445 -1.21 -2.08 16.56
CA LEU A 445 -1.54 -3.41 16.02
C LEU A 445 -2.35 -3.31 14.72
N PHE A 446 -3.32 -2.40 14.63
CA PHE A 446 -4.05 -2.15 13.40
C PHE A 446 -3.19 -1.61 12.28
N THR A 447 -2.31 -0.66 12.59
CA THR A 447 -1.41 -0.07 11.61
C THR A 447 -0.49 -1.15 11.05
N GLY A 448 0.08 -2.00 11.91
CA GLY A 448 0.87 -3.16 11.50
C GLY A 448 0.06 -4.14 10.64
N ALA A 449 -1.18 -4.46 11.03
CA ALA A 449 -2.06 -5.35 10.27
C ALA A 449 -2.43 -4.78 8.89
N MET A 450 -2.73 -3.48 8.80
CA MET A 450 -3.05 -2.81 7.54
C MET A 450 -1.83 -2.72 6.61
N GLN A 451 -0.65 -2.42 7.16
CA GLN A 451 0.60 -2.46 6.40
C GLN A 451 0.85 -3.85 5.82
N LYS A 452 0.67 -4.90 6.63
CA LYS A 452 0.80 -6.29 6.16
C LYS A 452 -0.28 -6.69 5.15
N ALA A 453 -1.50 -6.17 5.31
CA ALA A 453 -2.60 -6.47 4.39
C ALA A 453 -2.32 -5.95 2.99
N GLN A 454 -1.59 -4.83 2.88
CA GLN A 454 -1.12 -4.31 1.59
C GLN A 454 -0.07 -5.21 0.91
N LEU A 455 0.61 -6.08 1.68
CA LEU A 455 1.60 -7.03 1.16
C LEU A 455 0.95 -8.32 0.65
N VAL A 456 -0.31 -8.62 1.02
CA VAL A 456 -0.98 -9.87 0.63
C VAL A 456 -1.95 -9.62 -0.52
N SER A 457 -1.84 -10.41 -1.59
CA SER A 457 -2.67 -10.25 -2.80
C SER A 457 -4.17 -10.52 -2.60
N GLU A 458 -4.58 -11.03 -1.44
CA GLU A 458 -5.97 -11.35 -1.12
C GLU A 458 -6.70 -10.17 -0.46
N PHE A 459 -7.35 -9.35 -1.29
CA PHE A 459 -8.17 -8.22 -0.85
C PHE A 459 -9.20 -8.59 0.23
N LEU A 460 -9.70 -9.83 0.24
CA LEU A 460 -10.68 -10.30 1.21
C LEU A 460 -10.15 -10.26 2.66
N ILE A 461 -8.90 -10.66 2.90
CA ILE A 461 -8.31 -10.66 4.24
C ILE A 461 -8.06 -9.22 4.71
N GLY A 462 -7.53 -8.36 3.83
CA GLY A 462 -7.34 -6.94 4.13
C GLY A 462 -8.66 -6.23 4.43
N SER A 463 -9.71 -6.53 3.67
CA SER A 463 -11.07 -6.05 3.95
C SER A 463 -11.55 -6.49 5.33
N TRP A 464 -11.32 -7.74 5.76
CA TRP A 464 -11.67 -8.20 7.11
C TRP A 464 -10.93 -7.44 8.22
N VAL A 465 -9.65 -7.10 8.02
CA VAL A 465 -8.87 -6.28 8.96
C VAL A 465 -9.47 -4.88 9.07
N LEU A 466 -9.79 -4.24 7.93
CA LEU A 466 -10.43 -2.92 7.92
C LEU A 466 -11.82 -2.94 8.60
N VAL A 467 -12.58 -4.02 8.46
CA VAL A 467 -13.84 -4.21 9.21
C VAL A 467 -13.61 -4.22 10.71
N GLN A 468 -12.56 -4.87 11.20
CA GLN A 468 -12.25 -4.86 12.63
C GLN A 468 -11.80 -3.48 13.09
N LYS A 469 -10.95 -2.80 12.32
CA LYS A 469 -10.59 -1.40 12.59
C LYS A 469 -11.82 -0.51 12.68
N THR A 470 -12.82 -0.78 11.83
CA THR A 470 -14.05 0.00 11.87
C THR A 470 -14.84 -0.28 13.14
N ARG A 471 -14.99 -1.55 13.53
CA ARG A 471 -15.69 -1.97 14.75
C ARG A 471 -15.08 -1.40 16.03
N THR A 472 -13.76 -1.24 16.02
CA THR A 472 -13.04 -0.51 17.05
C THR A 472 -13.50 0.93 17.18
N LEU A 473 -13.55 1.65 16.06
CA LEU A 473 -14.03 3.03 16.04
C LEU A 473 -15.50 3.07 16.47
N GLU A 474 -16.31 2.08 16.08
CA GLU A 474 -17.70 1.97 16.55
C GLU A 474 -17.79 1.86 18.07
N ALA A 475 -16.87 1.12 18.71
CA ALA A 475 -16.87 0.90 20.15
C ALA A 475 -16.58 2.16 20.98
N GLN A 476 -15.95 3.16 20.37
CA GLN A 476 -15.67 4.47 20.97
C GLN A 476 -16.87 5.43 20.89
N ILE A 477 -17.90 5.09 20.09
CA ILE A 477 -19.06 5.98 19.89
C ILE A 477 -19.83 6.13 21.21
N GLY A 478 -19.93 7.38 21.63
CA GLY A 478 -20.51 7.94 22.85
C GLY A 478 -19.76 7.60 24.11
N GLU A 479 -18.44 7.46 24.01
CA GLU A 479 -17.49 7.77 25.08
C GLU A 479 -17.08 9.26 25.06
N GLY A 480 -17.26 9.95 23.92
CA GLY A 480 -16.93 11.36 23.72
C GLY A 480 -18.17 12.27 23.65
N ASP A 481 -17.95 13.51 23.17
CA ASP A 481 -19.05 14.44 22.88
C ASP A 481 -19.75 14.14 21.54
N GLU A 482 -20.90 14.78 21.31
CA GLU A 482 -21.73 14.57 20.11
C GLU A 482 -20.98 14.89 18.80
N THR A 483 -20.02 15.82 18.83
CA THR A 483 -19.22 16.20 17.65
C THR A 483 -18.22 15.10 17.32
N GLN A 484 -17.53 14.58 18.34
CA GLN A 484 -16.62 13.45 18.21
C GLN A 484 -17.35 12.20 17.71
N ASP A 485 -18.54 11.93 18.22
CA ASP A 485 -19.37 10.82 17.77
C ASP A 485 -19.75 10.94 16.30
N LYS A 486 -20.22 12.12 15.87
CA LYS A 486 -20.53 12.39 14.45
C LYS A 486 -19.32 12.15 13.55
N GLU A 487 -18.12 12.55 13.98
CA GLU A 487 -16.89 12.30 13.23
C GLU A 487 -16.55 10.80 13.15
N LEU A 488 -16.63 10.09 14.27
CA LEU A 488 -16.39 8.64 14.33
C LEU A 488 -17.38 7.87 13.45
N ILE A 489 -18.65 8.25 13.46
CA ILE A 489 -19.69 7.66 12.61
C ILE A 489 -19.38 7.87 11.14
N SER A 490 -19.02 9.11 10.76
CA SER A 490 -18.62 9.41 9.38
C SER A 490 -17.42 8.57 8.94
N LYS A 491 -16.42 8.41 9.81
CA LYS A 491 -15.25 7.54 9.57
C LYS A 491 -15.67 6.08 9.43
N CYS A 492 -16.59 5.59 10.26
CA CYS A 492 -17.08 4.22 10.19
C CYS A 492 -17.83 3.93 8.88
N LYS A 493 -18.75 4.84 8.50
CA LYS A 493 -19.47 4.74 7.21
C LYS A 493 -18.49 4.71 6.04
N ALA A 494 -17.51 5.62 6.02
CA ALA A 494 -16.48 5.66 4.97
C ALA A 494 -15.68 4.36 4.88
N ASN A 495 -15.27 3.79 6.01
CA ASN A 495 -14.53 2.53 6.01
C ASN A 495 -15.37 1.35 5.50
N TYR A 496 -16.64 1.25 5.88
CA TYR A 496 -17.53 0.18 5.38
C TYR A 496 -17.79 0.30 3.87
N LEU A 497 -17.94 1.52 3.37
CA LEU A 497 -18.04 1.77 1.93
C LEU A 497 -16.75 1.39 1.19
N GLU A 498 -15.59 1.70 1.78
CA GLU A 498 -14.29 1.29 1.22
C GLU A 498 -14.14 -0.24 1.19
N VAL A 499 -14.56 -0.94 2.25
CA VAL A 499 -14.61 -2.41 2.25
C VAL A 499 -15.50 -2.92 1.11
N LEU A 500 -16.69 -2.34 0.93
CA LEU A 500 -17.59 -2.71 -0.16
C LEU A 500 -16.96 -2.48 -1.54
N ARG A 501 -16.23 -1.37 -1.72
CA ARG A 501 -15.49 -1.06 -2.94
C ARG A 501 -14.40 -2.11 -3.21
N GLN A 502 -13.64 -2.50 -2.19
CA GLN A 502 -12.58 -3.50 -2.29
C GLN A 502 -13.12 -4.89 -2.66
N VAL A 503 -14.27 -5.29 -2.11
CA VAL A 503 -14.83 -6.62 -2.39
C VAL A 503 -15.71 -6.64 -3.65
N ALA A 504 -16.04 -5.48 -4.23
CA ALA A 504 -16.83 -5.40 -5.46
C ALA A 504 -16.09 -5.96 -6.69
N VAL A 505 -14.76 -5.89 -6.69
CA VAL A 505 -13.92 -6.41 -7.78
C VAL A 505 -13.59 -7.91 -7.65
N LEU A 506 -14.01 -8.54 -6.54
CA LEU A 506 -13.77 -9.96 -6.29
C LEU A 506 -14.88 -10.82 -6.89
N GLU A 507 -14.50 -12.01 -7.35
CA GLU A 507 -15.46 -13.03 -7.79
C GLU A 507 -16.43 -13.37 -6.66
N GLU A 508 -17.71 -13.52 -7.01
CA GLU A 508 -18.75 -13.83 -6.03
C GLU A 508 -18.54 -15.23 -5.45
N SER A 509 -18.07 -15.26 -4.21
CA SER A 509 -18.00 -16.45 -3.38
C SER A 509 -18.89 -16.27 -2.16
N SER A 510 -19.25 -17.37 -1.50
CA SER A 510 -20.00 -17.31 -0.23
C SER A 510 -19.35 -16.41 0.83
N ALA A 511 -18.02 -16.32 0.87
CA ALA A 511 -17.28 -15.47 1.81
C ALA A 511 -17.37 -13.99 1.43
N VAL A 512 -17.24 -13.67 0.14
CA VAL A 512 -17.41 -12.31 -0.40
C VAL A 512 -18.83 -11.83 -0.19
N VAL A 513 -19.83 -12.66 -0.50
CA VAL A 513 -21.24 -12.34 -0.32
C VAL A 513 -21.58 -12.16 1.17
N ALA A 514 -21.12 -13.05 2.04
CA ALA A 514 -21.32 -12.91 3.49
C ALA A 514 -20.69 -11.62 4.04
N LEU A 515 -19.52 -11.23 3.54
CA LEU A 515 -18.88 -9.96 3.91
C LEU A 515 -19.70 -8.77 3.37
N LYS A 516 -20.12 -8.79 2.11
CA LYS A 516 -20.99 -7.75 1.53
C LYS A 516 -22.27 -7.59 2.35
N GLN A 517 -22.99 -8.68 2.62
CA GLN A 517 -24.20 -8.66 3.46
C GLN A 517 -23.91 -8.01 4.81
N ARG A 518 -22.83 -8.44 5.49
CA ARG A 518 -22.42 -7.87 6.78
C ARG A 518 -22.13 -6.37 6.72
N MET A 519 -21.50 -5.89 5.65
CA MET A 519 -21.20 -4.46 5.48
C MET A 519 -22.47 -3.63 5.24
N HIS A 520 -23.39 -4.14 4.42
CA HIS A 520 -24.69 -3.48 4.22
C HIS A 520 -25.50 -3.46 5.52
N THR A 521 -25.53 -4.56 6.28
CA THR A 521 -26.13 -4.60 7.63
C THR A 521 -25.49 -3.59 8.58
N SER A 522 -24.15 -3.50 8.60
CA SER A 522 -23.42 -2.52 9.41
C SER A 522 -23.70 -1.07 8.99
N LEU A 523 -23.80 -0.78 7.69
CA LEU A 523 -24.18 0.54 7.18
C LEU A 523 -25.62 0.89 7.53
N ALA A 524 -26.58 -0.03 7.33
CA ALA A 524 -27.97 0.18 7.72
C ALA A 524 -28.08 0.57 9.19
N ARG A 525 -27.38 -0.15 10.06
CA ARG A 525 -27.30 0.15 11.49
C ARG A 525 -26.78 1.58 11.75
N MET A 526 -25.71 1.98 11.08
CA MET A 526 -25.12 3.32 11.19
C MET A 526 -26.07 4.44 10.74
N TYR A 527 -26.89 4.17 9.71
CA TYR A 527 -27.91 5.11 9.24
C TYR A 527 -29.11 5.19 10.20
N LEU A 528 -29.48 4.10 10.88
CA LEU A 528 -30.56 4.10 11.88
C LEU A 528 -30.20 4.77 13.21
N GLY A 529 -28.96 5.25 13.37
CA GLY A 529 -28.50 5.85 14.62
C GLY A 529 -28.17 4.82 15.71
N CYS A 530 -27.93 3.57 15.31
CA CYS A 530 -27.63 2.45 16.19
C CYS A 530 -26.13 2.12 16.14
N TYR A 531 -25.52 1.81 17.28
CA TYR A 531 -24.07 1.56 17.37
C TYR A 531 -23.75 0.44 18.34
N ARG A 532 -22.58 -0.20 18.17
CA ARG A 532 -22.06 -1.17 19.14
C ARG A 532 -21.11 -0.47 20.10
N CYS A 533 -21.56 -0.22 21.32
CA CYS A 533 -20.72 0.31 22.38
C CYS A 533 -20.39 -0.84 23.35
N ARG A 534 -19.12 -1.23 23.45
CA ARG A 534 -18.63 -2.29 24.37
C ARG A 534 -19.44 -3.60 24.31
N GLY A 535 -19.80 -4.03 23.10
CA GLY A 535 -20.55 -5.27 22.88
C GLY A 535 -22.07 -5.16 23.03
N LYS A 536 -22.59 -4.01 23.51
CA LYS A 536 -24.03 -3.71 23.55
C LYS A 536 -24.45 -2.88 22.36
N MET A 537 -25.63 -3.16 21.81
CA MET A 537 -26.23 -2.31 20.79
C MET A 537 -26.97 -1.16 21.48
N THR A 538 -26.70 0.08 21.06
CA THR A 538 -27.26 1.28 21.69
C THR A 538 -27.77 2.23 20.62
N ARG A 539 -28.91 2.88 20.89
CA ARG A 539 -29.46 3.96 20.08
C ARG A 539 -28.94 5.29 20.66
N LYS A 540 -28.17 6.06 19.87
CA LYS A 540 -27.53 7.30 20.36
C LYS A 540 -27.88 8.56 19.59
N LEU A 541 -28.31 8.44 18.34
CA LEU A 541 -28.61 9.60 17.51
C LEU A 541 -29.95 9.46 16.83
N ASP A 542 -30.61 10.59 16.61
CA ASP A 542 -31.74 10.64 15.71
C ASP A 542 -31.26 10.55 14.26
N CYS A 543 -32.07 9.87 13.45
CA CYS A 543 -31.80 9.66 12.04
C CYS A 543 -32.72 10.55 11.22
N THR A 544 -32.18 11.12 10.14
CA THR A 544 -32.98 11.90 9.19
C THR A 544 -33.84 10.97 8.33
N VAL A 545 -34.85 11.52 7.62
CA VAL A 545 -35.61 10.78 6.61
C VAL A 545 -34.66 10.13 5.59
N ALA A 546 -33.66 10.88 5.11
CA ALA A 546 -32.67 10.38 4.15
C ALA A 546 -31.82 9.23 4.72
N ASP A 547 -31.45 9.28 5.99
CA ASP A 547 -30.75 8.17 6.64
C ASP A 547 -31.66 6.92 6.71
N ARG A 548 -32.95 7.07 7.03
CA ARG A 548 -33.90 5.93 7.06
C ARG A 548 -34.07 5.29 5.68
N GLU A 549 -34.16 6.11 4.62
CA GLU A 549 -34.21 5.62 3.24
C GLU A 549 -32.92 4.87 2.87
N GLU A 550 -31.75 5.37 3.27
CA GLU A 550 -30.49 4.70 3.01
C GLU A 550 -30.38 3.38 3.79
N ALA A 551 -30.83 3.34 5.05
CA ALA A 551 -30.92 2.12 5.82
C ALA A 551 -31.83 1.07 5.14
N GLN A 552 -33.00 1.50 4.64
CA GLN A 552 -33.90 0.65 3.85
C GLN A 552 -33.17 0.06 2.65
N ARG A 553 -32.50 0.91 1.85
CA ARG A 553 -31.75 0.47 0.67
C ARG A 553 -30.70 -0.57 1.02
N MET A 554 -29.97 -0.37 2.11
CA MET A 554 -28.96 -1.31 2.58
C MET A 554 -29.56 -2.67 2.98
N LEU A 555 -30.68 -2.68 3.72
CA LEU A 555 -31.37 -3.92 4.12
C LEU A 555 -31.97 -4.67 2.92
N GLU A 556 -32.53 -3.95 1.95
CA GLU A 556 -33.04 -4.55 0.71
C GLU A 556 -31.95 -5.21 -0.13
N ILE A 557 -30.73 -4.66 -0.14
CA ILE A 557 -29.59 -5.32 -0.81
C ILE A 557 -29.30 -6.68 -0.16
N VAL A 558 -29.37 -6.75 1.17
CA VAL A 558 -29.21 -8.01 1.91
C VAL A 558 -30.32 -9.00 1.55
N ASP A 559 -31.57 -8.54 1.45
CA ASP A 559 -32.72 -9.38 1.08
C ASP A 559 -32.62 -9.90 -0.35
N ARG A 560 -32.26 -9.03 -1.30
CA ARG A 560 -32.02 -9.43 -2.70
C ARG A 560 -30.91 -10.47 -2.79
N SER A 561 -29.85 -10.32 -2.00
CA SER A 561 -28.78 -11.31 -1.94
C SER A 561 -29.30 -12.65 -1.40
N HIS A 562 -30.13 -12.63 -0.36
CA HIS A 562 -30.76 -13.83 0.19
C HIS A 562 -31.65 -14.56 -0.82
N ASN A 563 -32.52 -13.82 -1.49
CA ASN A 563 -33.45 -14.34 -2.49
C ASN A 563 -32.74 -14.91 -3.74
N LYS A 564 -31.51 -14.48 -4.01
CA LYS A 564 -30.63 -15.06 -5.05
C LYS A 564 -29.99 -16.40 -4.63
N GLY A 565 -30.37 -16.97 -3.48
CA GLY A 565 -29.87 -18.25 -2.99
C GLY A 565 -28.65 -18.16 -2.10
N TRP A 566 -28.25 -16.95 -1.67
CA TRP A 566 -27.14 -16.79 -0.72
C TRP A 566 -27.68 -16.79 0.72
N PRO A 567 -27.51 -17.89 1.48
CA PRO A 567 -28.12 -17.98 2.80
C PRO A 567 -27.53 -16.93 3.74
N ARG A 568 -28.42 -16.20 4.42
CA ARG A 568 -28.03 -15.39 5.57
C ARG A 568 -27.69 -16.35 6.70
N ARG A 569 -26.48 -16.24 7.24
CA ARG A 569 -26.07 -17.03 8.40
C ARG A 569 -26.88 -16.60 9.61
N GLN A 570 -27.10 -17.50 10.58
CA GLN A 570 -28.02 -17.22 11.69
C GLN A 570 -27.67 -15.97 12.50
N LEU A 571 -26.38 -15.73 12.73
CA LEU A 571 -25.91 -14.47 13.34
C LEU A 571 -26.34 -13.22 12.54
N CYS A 572 -26.22 -13.28 11.20
CA CYS A 572 -26.63 -12.19 10.32
C CYS A 572 -28.16 -12.06 10.24
N ASN A 573 -28.91 -13.16 10.34
CA ASN A 573 -30.37 -13.12 10.45
C ASN A 573 -30.79 -12.38 11.72
N CYS A 574 -30.20 -12.74 12.87
CA CYS A 574 -30.49 -12.09 14.13
C CYS A 574 -30.21 -10.57 14.06
N GLU A 575 -29.04 -10.18 13.56
CA GLU A 575 -28.71 -8.75 13.33
C GLU A 575 -29.67 -8.08 12.37
N TRP A 576 -30.03 -8.73 11.26
CA TRP A 576 -30.95 -8.17 10.26
C TRP A 576 -32.36 -7.94 10.82
N TYR A 577 -32.90 -8.91 11.57
CA TYR A 577 -34.22 -8.79 12.21
C TYR A 577 -34.24 -7.63 13.22
N LEU A 578 -33.20 -7.49 14.05
CA LEU A 578 -33.10 -6.37 15.00
C LEU A 578 -33.10 -5.01 14.30
N LEU A 579 -32.42 -4.89 13.16
CA LEU A 579 -32.39 -3.64 12.38
C LEU A 579 -33.69 -3.36 11.65
N ARG A 580 -34.39 -4.40 11.16
CA ARG A 580 -35.74 -4.26 10.62
C ARG A 580 -36.71 -3.76 11.69
N SER A 581 -36.62 -4.31 12.91
CA SER A 581 -37.40 -3.80 14.04
C SER A 581 -37.10 -2.34 14.36
N GLU A 582 -35.83 -1.94 14.45
CA GLU A 582 -35.47 -0.52 14.67
C GLU A 582 -36.01 0.39 13.57
N GLN A 583 -35.92 -0.05 12.33
CA GLN A 583 -36.45 0.71 11.20
C GLN A 583 -37.96 0.91 11.32
N ASP A 584 -38.70 -0.15 11.67
CA ASP A 584 -40.14 -0.10 11.85
C ASP A 584 -40.54 0.78 13.05
N ILE A 585 -39.82 0.71 14.18
CA ILE A 585 -39.99 1.63 15.31
C ILE A 585 -39.83 3.10 14.88
N ARG A 586 -38.83 3.38 14.04
CA ARG A 586 -38.58 4.73 13.49
C ARG A 586 -39.65 5.17 12.50
N ASN A 587 -40.21 4.26 11.71
CA ASN A 587 -41.32 4.53 10.80
C ASN A 587 -42.61 4.80 11.59
N TRP A 588 -42.90 4.01 12.62
CA TRP A 588 -44.02 4.27 13.52
C TRP A 588 -43.93 5.65 14.18
N SER A 589 -42.75 6.02 14.67
CA SER A 589 -42.53 7.33 15.31
C SER A 589 -42.82 8.51 14.38
N GLU A 590 -42.70 8.32 13.06
CA GLU A 590 -42.99 9.33 12.04
C GLU A 590 -44.45 9.34 11.60
N TYR A 591 -44.97 8.16 11.29
CA TYR A 591 -46.23 8.01 10.57
C TYR A 591 -47.40 7.64 11.48
N GLY A 592 -47.13 7.23 12.73
CA GLY A 592 -48.15 6.84 13.71
C GLY A 592 -48.99 5.62 13.32
N ASN A 593 -48.49 4.75 12.42
CA ASN A 593 -49.20 3.56 11.96
C ASN A 593 -48.78 2.33 12.78
N ASP A 594 -49.71 1.76 13.54
CA ASP A 594 -49.47 0.62 14.45
C ASP A 594 -49.02 -0.66 13.73
N GLN A 595 -49.27 -0.81 12.43
CA GLN A 595 -48.73 -1.92 11.63
C GLN A 595 -47.19 -1.99 11.70
N TYR A 596 -46.52 -0.84 11.84
CA TYR A 596 -45.08 -0.81 12.04
C TYR A 596 -44.68 -1.34 13.41
N LEU A 597 -45.45 -1.09 14.49
CA LEU A 597 -45.16 -1.67 15.80
C LEU A 597 -45.34 -3.19 15.80
N GLU A 598 -46.39 -3.69 15.16
CA GLU A 598 -46.62 -5.13 15.01
C GLU A 598 -45.49 -5.81 14.23
N SER A 599 -45.06 -5.21 13.11
CA SER A 599 -43.91 -5.67 12.32
C SER A 599 -42.62 -5.65 13.12
N ALA A 600 -42.37 -4.56 13.86
CA ALA A 600 -41.21 -4.44 14.74
C ALA A 600 -41.20 -5.54 15.81
N TYR A 601 -42.34 -5.82 16.43
CA TYR A 601 -42.49 -6.85 17.45
C TYR A 601 -42.21 -8.24 16.89
N GLY A 602 -42.78 -8.56 15.72
CA GLY A 602 -42.50 -9.82 15.02
C GLY A 602 -41.01 -10.00 14.72
N ASN A 603 -40.36 -8.95 14.19
CA ASN A 603 -38.93 -8.97 13.90
C ASN A 603 -38.07 -9.14 15.17
N SER A 604 -38.34 -8.40 16.24
CA SER A 604 -37.60 -8.56 17.52
C SER A 604 -37.81 -9.94 18.14
N MET A 605 -39.00 -10.52 18.02
CA MET A 605 -39.30 -11.87 18.51
C MET A 605 -38.50 -12.94 17.77
N GLU A 606 -38.40 -12.85 16.44
CA GLU A 606 -37.57 -13.77 15.65
C GLU A 606 -36.08 -13.61 15.97
N ALA A 607 -35.61 -12.37 16.14
CA ALA A 607 -34.25 -12.12 16.60
C ALA A 607 -33.98 -12.76 17.97
N PHE A 608 -34.91 -12.61 18.92
CA PHE A 608 -34.82 -13.19 20.26
C PHE A 608 -34.76 -14.72 20.23
N LYS A 609 -35.64 -15.37 19.45
CA LYS A 609 -35.64 -16.83 19.28
C LYS A 609 -34.28 -17.33 18.78
N ILE A 610 -33.75 -16.71 17.72
CA ILE A 610 -32.45 -17.07 17.14
C ILE A 610 -31.32 -16.84 18.15
N ALA A 611 -31.29 -15.67 18.80
CA ALA A 611 -30.25 -15.31 19.77
C ALA A 611 -30.25 -16.29 20.97
N LYS A 612 -31.42 -16.62 21.51
CA LYS A 612 -31.57 -17.55 22.63
C LYS A 612 -31.17 -18.98 22.24
N MET A 613 -31.62 -19.45 21.08
CA MET A 613 -31.27 -20.78 20.55
C MET A 613 -29.75 -20.95 20.38
N LEU A 614 -29.06 -19.89 19.94
CA LEU A 614 -27.62 -19.91 19.66
C LEU A 614 -26.75 -19.36 20.79
N ASN A 615 -27.35 -19.05 21.94
CA ASN A 615 -26.69 -18.49 23.11
C ASN A 615 -25.91 -17.17 22.82
N PHE A 616 -26.46 -16.31 21.98
CA PHE A 616 -25.89 -15.00 21.69
C PHE A 616 -26.33 -13.95 22.72
N LYS A 617 -25.75 -14.01 23.92
CA LYS A 617 -26.14 -13.20 25.09
C LYS A 617 -26.45 -11.73 24.78
N HIS A 618 -25.55 -11.03 24.08
CA HIS A 618 -25.74 -9.61 23.76
C HIS A 618 -26.92 -9.32 22.83
N PHE A 619 -27.23 -10.21 21.89
CA PHE A 619 -28.40 -10.06 21.04
C PHE A 619 -29.69 -10.43 21.75
N THR A 620 -29.62 -11.40 22.67
CA THR A 620 -30.74 -11.74 23.55
C THR A 620 -31.14 -10.54 24.40
N GLU A 621 -30.16 -9.92 25.10
CA GLU A 621 -30.39 -8.72 25.92
C GLU A 621 -31.02 -7.58 25.11
N TYR A 622 -30.47 -7.29 23.93
CA TYR A 622 -30.99 -6.21 23.08
C TYR A 622 -32.39 -6.51 22.51
N ALA A 623 -32.65 -7.75 22.12
CA ALA A 623 -33.97 -8.16 21.66
C ALA A 623 -35.00 -8.09 22.79
N GLU A 624 -34.64 -8.44 24.03
CA GLU A 624 -35.49 -8.30 25.21
C GLU A 624 -35.81 -6.83 25.51
N GLU A 625 -34.81 -5.94 25.43
CA GLU A 625 -34.99 -4.49 25.58
C GLU A 625 -35.98 -3.94 24.54
N GLN A 626 -35.84 -4.31 23.26
CA GLN A 626 -36.78 -3.90 22.21
C GLN A 626 -38.18 -4.46 22.44
N LEU A 627 -38.31 -5.74 22.79
CA LEU A 627 -39.61 -6.37 23.04
C LEU A 627 -40.33 -5.70 24.22
N SER A 628 -39.60 -5.36 25.29
CA SER A 628 -40.14 -4.64 26.44
C SER A 628 -40.67 -3.26 26.03
N TYR A 629 -39.88 -2.52 25.23
CA TYR A 629 -40.30 -1.22 24.69
C TYR A 629 -41.57 -1.33 23.83
N LEU A 630 -41.61 -2.31 22.92
CA LEU A 630 -42.72 -2.50 21.98
C LEU A 630 -44.02 -2.90 22.68
N LYS A 631 -43.95 -3.78 23.69
CA LYS A 631 -45.10 -4.15 24.53
C LYS A 631 -45.73 -2.93 25.20
N GLY A 632 -44.90 -2.09 25.83
CA GLY A 632 -45.36 -0.84 26.43
C GLY A 632 -45.98 0.16 25.44
N LYS A 633 -45.69 0.05 24.13
CA LYS A 633 -46.32 0.86 23.08
C LYS A 633 -47.60 0.25 22.53
N LEU A 634 -47.67 -1.08 22.44
CA LEU A 634 -48.85 -1.82 21.99
C LEU A 634 -49.93 -1.94 23.08
N GLY A 635 -49.59 -1.66 24.35
CA GLY A 635 -50.53 -1.77 25.47
C GLY A 635 -50.70 -3.19 25.99
N GLU A 636 -49.76 -4.08 25.68
CA GLU A 636 -49.61 -5.46 26.20
C GLU A 636 -48.60 -5.50 27.35
#